data_AF-W2IJB1-F1
#
_entry.id   AF-W2IJB1-F1
#
_cell.length_a   1.000
_cell.length_b   1.000
_cell.length_c   1.000
_cell.angle_alpha   90.00
_cell.angle_beta   90.00
_cell.angle_gamma   90.00
#
_symmetry.space_group_name_H-M   'P 1'
#
loop_
_entity.id
_entity.type
_entity.pdbx_description
1 polymer ?
#
loop_
_entity_poly.entity_id
_entity_poly.type
_entity_poly.pdbx_seq_one_letter_code
_entity_poly.pdbx_strand_id
1 'polypeptide(L)'
;MIRSYLNFVTPHKISETLVVPPGVEKETVNSTELCPVEGYLFGQVWWNIQVTHYYNTRHGRLCHFVIPQYNIHGNHLIGSERIKPYDTTPSSCYDDSYPFELYIYHGSFGYFSFYEEPTGTYCANDKTGYIVSRRFVTFETIETLGKRNKMTMLGGYRWHDGKLYYKPDALRSFGLLKMEEEDGTECLALRKLHWFTVPRNDLVVIDSGLSGEYQQMKQARVYCDDRGALPHVMSTGHTRYFTAQRKLLLVWLLAGIAPFVLQMRSYLKFVTPHKITQTLIVPSGIPEETTNLEELCPVRALFLSGVWWNVEPTHYYIVRGNRICHFVAPQYNTHGNYLIGPTKVDPYDTTPSNCADDSYAFDQYFYHGSFGYYSFYEEQTGTYCAKDNIVYIYGHGLGSFDINGSFLAKDRGNSGYRHSFYYGLVGSIWVTYRALVLRRSFISCKRYGRRCDEAGENLNRKEAVIFVQENLRLSAHGATIYHRFALVYLLVEGIMTDLFLLIANEGILAKIQYVSLGYNLSGFLLLIYEIVEASNCLREKYRLFFKRLWFSYETAFLGELLSAALQEQMITALNQANIFDKSKSTALAVSYYFWSLVGHGVFVLALTSFVLSVRTLWAIGYAWSRHQHHVRAIFTEPCCVDSVLKLRNKMTSLGGYRYDNGKLYYGASALKAFGLLQLEEKDGIEYLVLQKQYWLGTKRGNLFVIGTISGQGVEPCEERPCTSEVAFFNRRLGDHYMTAQRKLLLAWIVAGVLPFILLLRSYLKFATPHKITQNLVIPTDLEKESENLADFCPVEGMLLAGSWFNIQPTHYFTTEQGRLCHFVIPQYNVHGTFLIGNKSVDPYYMTPTSCANSSLKYSQYFYHGSIGYYSFYEEQTGSYCPKDKTAYIVGQGLGTYDINGQLLAEDRGRSQYRYSLWYSFGGAIWIAYRALVLRRSFISSKRQGQMCDEMNEDLNRKEALVLVQENLRLAAHGATNYHRAVVFYLLVESITTDLFLLIANDGFLTKVQYVSMGYNLSGLLVLVFEIIENTRCLSEKLRVSIKRLLFSYETALVGEICTAALQQYSLTVLNRSNLRETRSTALAVSYYAWSLVGHGVFVLTTIALVISTRALWSLGYVWINHRTFAVITAPCCVDTILKLRNKMSLLGGYHWDNGKLYYTTSALKSFGILKVEEEDGMGFLVLRKIRWFRVLRDDLFVIATISNHQVEPCDQRRSTGVISFCDRRLGGPLVEIGTRDFNKGSILVKQKNNPPSTNENC
;
A
#
# COMPACT_ATOMS: atom_id res chain seq x y z
N MET A 1 37.44 5.61 -22.19
CA MET A 1 36.02 5.24 -22.12
C MET A 1 35.09 6.25 -22.80
N ILE A 2 34.94 7.50 -22.34
CA ILE A 2 34.12 8.53 -23.04
C ILE A 2 34.65 8.82 -24.46
N ARG A 3 35.99 8.87 -24.61
CA ARG A 3 36.67 8.93 -25.91
C ARG A 3 36.21 7.77 -26.79
N SER A 4 36.43 6.52 -26.36
CA SER A 4 35.95 5.32 -27.05
C SER A 4 34.46 5.37 -27.39
N TYR A 5 33.59 5.86 -26.51
CA TYR A 5 32.15 5.95 -26.79
C TYR A 5 31.81 7.01 -27.85
N LEU A 6 32.38 8.22 -27.79
CA LEU A 6 32.16 9.28 -28.80
C LEU A 6 32.60 8.84 -30.20
N ASN A 7 33.63 8.00 -30.25
CA ASN A 7 34.15 7.41 -31.47
C ASN A 7 33.15 6.46 -32.14
N PHE A 8 32.38 5.73 -31.33
CA PHE A 8 31.41 4.73 -31.78
C PHE A 8 30.08 5.33 -32.30
N VAL A 9 29.73 6.56 -31.93
CA VAL A 9 28.44 7.20 -32.30
C VAL A 9 28.57 8.32 -33.33
N THR A 10 29.74 8.48 -33.97
CA THR A 10 29.96 9.49 -35.02
C THR A 10 29.74 8.87 -36.40
N PRO A 11 28.83 9.40 -37.25
CA PRO A 11 28.61 8.85 -38.60
C PRO A 11 29.84 9.06 -39.49
N HIS A 12 30.25 8.00 -40.18
CA HIS A 12 31.43 7.97 -41.06
C HIS A 12 31.00 7.67 -42.52
N LYS A 13 31.63 8.32 -43.51
CA LYS A 13 31.38 8.09 -44.95
C LYS A 13 32.54 7.25 -45.48
N ILE A 14 32.24 6.06 -46.01
CA ILE A 14 33.24 5.15 -46.59
C ILE A 14 33.94 5.83 -47.77
N SER A 15 35.27 5.68 -47.87
CA SER A 15 36.07 6.19 -48.97
C SER A 15 35.59 5.63 -50.31
N GLU A 16 35.41 6.49 -51.30
CA GLU A 16 34.92 6.11 -52.64
C GLU A 16 35.89 5.16 -53.38
N THR A 17 37.15 5.06 -52.93
CA THR A 17 38.16 4.11 -53.44
C THR A 17 37.93 2.67 -53.00
N LEU A 18 37.22 2.45 -51.89
CA LEU A 18 36.99 1.14 -51.28
C LEU A 18 35.57 0.58 -51.50
N VAL A 19 34.71 1.35 -52.18
CA VAL A 19 33.34 0.98 -52.55
C VAL A 19 33.31 0.42 -53.97
N VAL A 20 32.68 -0.73 -54.16
CA VAL A 20 32.47 -1.32 -55.49
C VAL A 20 31.44 -0.47 -56.25
N PRO A 21 31.79 0.13 -57.41
CA PRO A 21 30.85 0.90 -58.20
C PRO A 21 29.74 -0.01 -58.79
N PRO A 22 28.50 0.47 -58.90
CA PRO A 22 27.43 -0.30 -59.53
C PRO A 22 27.76 -0.59 -61.01
N GLY A 23 27.67 -1.87 -61.40
CA GLY A 23 27.93 -2.35 -62.77
C GLY A 23 29.31 -2.98 -63.01
N VAL A 24 30.18 -3.08 -61.98
CA VAL A 24 31.48 -3.77 -62.09
C VAL A 24 31.33 -5.26 -61.76
N GLU A 25 31.78 -6.13 -62.64
CA GLU A 25 31.69 -7.58 -62.46
C GLU A 25 32.76 -8.13 -61.50
N LYS A 26 32.39 -9.19 -60.77
CA LYS A 26 33.26 -9.90 -59.84
C LYS A 26 34.16 -10.87 -60.61
N GLU A 27 35.47 -10.81 -60.39
CA GLU A 27 36.45 -11.72 -60.99
C GLU A 27 37.13 -12.60 -59.93
N THR A 28 37.28 -13.90 -60.22
CA THR A 28 37.89 -14.88 -59.30
C THR A 28 39.14 -15.56 -59.85
N VAL A 29 39.44 -15.40 -61.14
CA VAL A 29 40.58 -16.04 -61.81
C VAL A 29 41.89 -15.40 -61.34
N ASN A 30 42.85 -16.21 -60.92
CA ASN A 30 44.17 -15.81 -60.37
C ASN A 30 44.08 -14.78 -59.23
N SER A 31 43.01 -14.78 -58.43
CA SER A 31 42.77 -13.80 -57.37
C SER A 31 43.88 -13.76 -56.31
N THR A 32 44.52 -14.90 -56.00
CA THR A 32 45.64 -14.99 -55.05
C THR A 32 46.96 -14.47 -55.62
N GLU A 33 47.15 -14.49 -56.95
CA GLU A 33 48.33 -13.89 -57.61
C GLU A 33 48.14 -12.37 -57.81
N LEU A 34 46.92 -11.95 -58.15
CA LEU A 34 46.61 -10.55 -58.46
C LEU A 34 46.31 -9.70 -57.23
N CYS A 35 46.00 -10.33 -56.09
CA CYS A 35 45.81 -9.74 -54.77
C CYS A 35 46.68 -10.46 -53.73
N PRO A 36 47.99 -10.23 -53.72
CA PRO A 36 48.97 -11.06 -53.01
C PRO A 36 49.07 -10.76 -51.50
N VAL A 37 47.98 -10.37 -50.83
CA VAL A 37 47.99 -10.04 -49.39
C VAL A 37 47.56 -11.28 -48.59
N GLU A 38 48.46 -11.79 -47.74
CA GLU A 38 48.24 -13.00 -46.94
C GLU A 38 47.77 -12.67 -45.51
N GLY A 39 48.08 -11.47 -45.02
CA GLY A 39 47.64 -10.98 -43.72
C GLY A 39 47.90 -9.50 -43.53
N TYR A 40 47.39 -8.95 -42.43
CA TYR A 40 47.71 -7.59 -42.01
C TYR A 40 48.03 -7.51 -40.51
N LEU A 41 48.96 -6.62 -40.17
CA LEU A 41 49.35 -6.34 -38.79
C LEU A 41 48.65 -5.07 -38.33
N PHE A 42 47.74 -5.20 -37.35
CA PHE A 42 46.96 -4.09 -36.79
C PHE A 42 47.05 -4.10 -35.27
N GLY A 43 47.53 -2.99 -34.68
CA GLY A 43 47.68 -2.87 -33.23
C GLY A 43 48.58 -3.95 -32.62
N GLN A 44 49.63 -4.37 -33.34
CA GLN A 44 50.53 -5.48 -32.97
C GLN A 44 49.90 -6.88 -32.99
N VAL A 45 48.67 -7.02 -33.48
CA VAL A 45 47.99 -8.32 -33.69
C VAL A 45 48.03 -8.65 -35.17
N TRP A 46 48.42 -9.90 -35.47
CA TRP A 46 48.43 -10.45 -36.83
C TRP A 46 47.06 -11.02 -37.20
N TRP A 47 46.53 -10.62 -38.34
CA TRP A 47 45.26 -11.10 -38.87
C TRP A 47 45.48 -11.84 -40.19
N ASN A 48 45.15 -13.13 -40.19
CA ASN A 48 45.17 -13.95 -41.41
C ASN A 48 43.95 -13.62 -42.25
N ILE A 49 44.16 -13.30 -43.52
CA ILE A 49 43.06 -13.02 -44.45
C ILE A 49 43.04 -14.04 -45.59
N GLN A 50 41.86 -14.30 -46.12
CA GLN A 50 41.69 -15.09 -47.32
C GLN A 50 41.02 -14.24 -48.40
N VAL A 51 41.76 -13.94 -49.48
CA VAL A 51 41.18 -13.26 -50.64
C VAL A 51 40.24 -14.23 -51.37
N THR A 52 39.06 -13.74 -51.72
CA THR A 52 38.01 -14.55 -52.35
C THR A 52 37.76 -14.16 -53.81
N HIS A 53 37.81 -12.86 -54.12
CA HIS A 53 37.62 -12.32 -55.45
C HIS A 53 38.12 -10.87 -55.50
N TYR A 54 38.17 -10.28 -56.69
CA TYR A 54 38.51 -8.88 -56.87
C TYR A 54 37.61 -8.19 -57.89
N TYR A 55 37.68 -6.86 -57.90
CA TYR A 55 36.97 -5.99 -58.83
C TYR A 55 37.99 -5.08 -59.52
N ASN A 56 37.91 -4.98 -60.84
CA ASN A 56 38.67 -4.01 -61.62
C ASN A 56 37.96 -2.65 -61.55
N THR A 57 38.47 -1.72 -60.74
CA THR A 57 37.91 -0.38 -60.58
C THR A 57 38.79 0.67 -61.24
N ARG A 58 38.24 1.88 -61.46
CA ARG A 58 39.02 3.04 -61.95
C ARG A 58 40.17 3.45 -61.03
N HIS A 59 40.19 2.99 -59.78
CA HIS A 59 41.20 3.31 -58.77
C HIS A 59 42.22 2.17 -58.56
N GLY A 60 42.11 1.08 -59.33
CA GLY A 60 42.95 -0.11 -59.20
C GLY A 60 42.15 -1.36 -58.87
N ARG A 61 42.84 -2.45 -58.54
CA ARG A 61 42.22 -3.74 -58.20
C ARG A 61 41.75 -3.74 -56.75
N LEU A 62 40.44 -3.77 -56.56
CA LEU A 62 39.81 -3.83 -55.24
C LEU A 62 39.58 -5.28 -54.86
N CYS A 63 40.32 -5.79 -53.88
CA CYS A 63 40.36 -7.20 -53.52
C CYS A 63 39.47 -7.46 -52.32
N HIS A 64 38.48 -8.35 -52.46
CA HIS A 64 37.61 -8.77 -51.36
C HIS A 64 38.25 -9.92 -50.57
N PHE A 65 38.30 -9.77 -49.26
CA PHE A 65 38.83 -10.78 -48.36
C PHE A 65 37.84 -11.11 -47.24
N VAL A 66 38.05 -12.29 -46.66
CA VAL A 66 37.32 -12.77 -45.49
C VAL A 66 38.29 -13.22 -44.42
N ILE A 67 37.88 -13.06 -43.16
CA ILE A 67 38.53 -13.68 -42.01
C ILE A 67 37.51 -14.63 -41.40
N PRO A 68 37.51 -15.91 -41.81
CA PRO A 68 36.45 -16.85 -41.48
C PRO A 68 36.26 -17.03 -39.98
N GLN A 69 37.36 -16.95 -39.23
CA GLN A 69 37.40 -17.16 -37.77
C GLN A 69 36.57 -16.14 -36.98
N TYR A 70 36.34 -14.96 -37.56
CA TYR A 70 35.67 -13.84 -36.89
C TYR A 70 34.44 -13.34 -37.66
N ASN A 71 34.05 -14.01 -38.76
CA ASN A 71 32.95 -13.56 -39.62
C ASN A 71 33.11 -12.10 -40.07
N ILE A 72 34.36 -11.75 -40.41
CA ILE A 72 34.76 -10.42 -40.88
C ILE A 72 34.96 -10.49 -42.39
N HIS A 73 34.43 -9.49 -43.09
CA HIS A 73 34.57 -9.31 -44.52
C HIS A 73 35.15 -7.94 -44.80
N GLY A 74 35.77 -7.75 -45.95
CA GLY A 74 36.33 -6.45 -46.27
C GLY A 74 36.88 -6.36 -47.68
N ASN A 75 37.23 -5.14 -48.07
CA ASN A 75 37.90 -4.86 -49.34
C ASN A 75 39.23 -4.18 -49.06
N HIS A 76 40.27 -4.50 -49.80
CA HIS A 76 41.54 -3.77 -49.76
C HIS A 76 41.99 -3.34 -51.15
N LEU A 77 42.79 -2.28 -51.19
CA LEU A 77 43.38 -1.72 -52.39
C LEU A 77 44.88 -1.48 -52.14
N ILE A 78 45.71 -1.93 -53.07
CA ILE A 78 47.15 -1.67 -53.11
C ILE A 78 47.39 -0.66 -54.23
N GLY A 79 47.99 0.49 -53.93
CA GLY A 79 48.35 1.46 -54.97
C GLY A 79 49.65 1.09 -55.70
N SER A 80 49.85 1.69 -56.87
CA SER A 80 50.91 1.31 -57.81
C SER A 80 52.26 2.02 -57.61
N GLU A 81 52.30 3.10 -56.83
CA GLU A 81 53.52 3.89 -56.60
C GLU A 81 54.12 3.60 -55.22
N ARG A 82 55.45 3.47 -55.15
CA ARG A 82 56.16 3.22 -53.88
C ARG A 82 56.04 4.43 -52.96
N ILE A 83 55.76 4.18 -51.69
CA ILE A 83 55.65 5.21 -50.65
C ILE A 83 56.68 4.99 -49.55
N LYS A 84 56.94 6.03 -48.75
CA LYS A 84 57.66 5.85 -47.49
C LYS A 84 56.85 4.95 -46.54
N PRO A 85 57.46 3.91 -45.95
CA PRO A 85 56.80 3.00 -45.04
C PRO A 85 56.30 3.71 -43.78
N TYR A 86 55.20 3.22 -43.22
CA TYR A 86 54.72 3.64 -41.90
C TYR A 86 55.64 3.12 -40.79
N ASP A 87 55.69 3.79 -39.64
CA ASP A 87 56.54 3.44 -38.49
C ASP A 87 56.34 2.01 -37.94
N THR A 88 55.21 1.37 -38.28
CA THR A 88 54.90 -0.02 -37.91
C THR A 88 55.41 -1.07 -38.90
N THR A 89 55.97 -0.61 -40.03
CA THR A 89 56.51 -1.46 -41.10
C THR A 89 57.94 -1.87 -40.73
N PRO A 90 58.34 -3.14 -40.86
CA PRO A 90 59.71 -3.58 -40.60
C PRO A 90 60.72 -2.94 -41.55
N SER A 91 61.95 -2.75 -41.07
CA SER A 91 63.04 -2.18 -41.88
C SER A 91 63.35 -2.99 -43.14
N SER A 92 63.07 -4.30 -43.15
CA SER A 92 63.20 -5.20 -44.30
C SER A 92 62.26 -4.88 -45.47
N CYS A 93 61.30 -3.98 -45.27
CA CYS A 93 60.27 -3.62 -46.24
C CYS A 93 60.38 -2.17 -46.72
N TYR A 94 61.40 -1.42 -46.31
CA TYR A 94 61.48 0.03 -46.54
C TYR A 94 61.60 0.42 -48.02
N ASP A 95 62.24 -0.42 -48.83
CA ASP A 95 62.47 -0.15 -50.26
C ASP A 95 61.36 -0.71 -51.17
N ASP A 96 60.41 -1.49 -50.64
CA ASP A 96 59.35 -2.18 -51.41
C ASP A 96 57.96 -2.06 -50.75
N SER A 97 57.65 -0.82 -50.38
CA SER A 97 56.45 -0.41 -49.65
C SER A 97 55.45 0.32 -50.56
N TYR A 98 54.21 -0.16 -50.61
CA TYR A 98 53.11 0.40 -51.42
C TYR A 98 51.98 0.92 -50.52
N PRO A 99 51.19 1.92 -50.95
CA PRO A 99 50.06 2.41 -50.17
C PRO A 99 48.98 1.33 -50.07
N PHE A 100 48.47 1.12 -48.86
CA PHE A 100 47.49 0.09 -48.56
C PHE A 100 46.28 0.70 -47.86
N GLU A 101 45.12 0.56 -48.51
CA GLU A 101 43.82 0.98 -47.97
C GLU A 101 42.96 -0.25 -47.70
N LEU A 102 42.27 -0.25 -46.57
CA LEU A 102 41.51 -1.40 -46.11
C LEU A 102 40.14 -0.94 -45.57
N TYR A 103 39.10 -1.65 -45.99
CA TYR A 103 37.74 -1.54 -45.46
C TYR A 103 37.36 -2.87 -44.84
N ILE A 104 36.89 -2.83 -43.58
CA ILE A 104 36.48 -4.03 -42.83
C ILE A 104 35.04 -3.84 -42.36
N TYR A 105 34.20 -4.87 -42.47
CA TYR A 105 32.90 -4.93 -41.81
C TYR A 105 32.67 -6.27 -41.09
N HIS A 106 32.01 -6.21 -39.93
CA HIS A 106 31.77 -7.35 -39.05
C HIS A 106 30.27 -7.65 -38.93
N GLY A 107 29.86 -8.90 -39.15
CA GLY A 107 28.49 -9.35 -38.90
C GLY A 107 28.30 -9.83 -37.45
N SER A 108 27.33 -9.27 -36.71
CA SER A 108 26.94 -9.72 -35.35
C SER A 108 25.44 -10.01 -35.26
N PHE A 109 25.04 -10.91 -34.35
CA PHE A 109 23.65 -11.30 -34.12
C PHE A 109 22.78 -10.08 -33.74
N GLY A 110 21.86 -9.72 -34.64
CA GLY A 110 20.89 -8.63 -34.45
C GLY A 110 21.15 -7.37 -35.29
N TYR A 111 21.22 -7.49 -36.63
CA TYR A 111 21.16 -6.38 -37.61
C TYR A 111 22.07 -5.14 -37.38
N PHE A 112 23.16 -5.26 -36.61
CA PHE A 112 24.19 -4.21 -36.50
C PHE A 112 25.49 -4.66 -37.18
N SER A 113 25.97 -3.87 -38.14
CA SER A 113 27.26 -4.07 -38.81
C SER A 113 28.22 -2.95 -38.40
N PHE A 114 29.41 -3.31 -37.92
CA PHE A 114 30.49 -2.37 -37.59
C PHE A 114 31.41 -2.24 -38.78
N TYR A 115 31.99 -1.06 -39.03
CA TYR A 115 32.96 -0.86 -40.11
C TYR A 115 34.15 -0.01 -39.68
N GLU A 116 35.32 -0.29 -40.26
CA GLU A 116 36.59 0.39 -39.98
C GLU A 116 37.37 0.62 -41.28
N GLU A 117 38.07 1.76 -41.39
CA GLU A 117 38.92 2.12 -42.54
C GLU A 117 40.37 2.42 -42.14
N PRO A 118 41.14 1.39 -41.79
CA PRO A 118 42.56 1.57 -41.52
C PRO A 118 43.35 1.82 -42.82
N THR A 119 44.42 2.62 -42.69
CA THR A 119 45.35 2.92 -43.79
C THR A 119 46.76 2.52 -43.39
N GLY A 120 47.58 2.10 -44.34
CA GLY A 120 48.91 1.61 -44.04
C GLY A 120 49.79 1.39 -45.25
N THR A 121 50.78 0.55 -45.07
CA THR A 121 51.77 0.19 -46.07
C THR A 121 51.72 -1.31 -46.35
N TYR A 122 51.64 -1.71 -47.61
CA TYR A 122 51.80 -3.08 -48.04
C TYR A 122 53.26 -3.36 -48.36
N CYS A 123 53.82 -4.41 -47.76
CA CYS A 123 55.15 -4.91 -48.09
C CYS A 123 55.05 -6.10 -49.05
N ALA A 124 55.64 -5.98 -50.23
CA ALA A 124 55.62 -7.06 -51.22
C ALA A 124 56.60 -8.20 -50.87
N ASN A 125 57.63 -7.93 -50.07
CA ASN A 125 58.63 -8.93 -49.65
C ASN A 125 58.04 -10.01 -48.73
N ASP A 126 57.11 -9.65 -47.84
CA ASP A 126 56.46 -10.57 -46.90
C ASP A 126 54.93 -10.66 -47.05
N LYS A 127 54.38 -10.00 -48.08
CA LYS A 127 52.97 -10.01 -48.44
C LYS A 127 52.02 -9.51 -47.34
N THR A 128 52.50 -8.60 -46.48
CA THR A 128 51.74 -8.08 -45.33
C THR A 128 51.28 -6.64 -45.50
N GLY A 129 50.03 -6.35 -45.11
CA GLY A 129 49.57 -4.98 -44.87
C GLY A 129 49.90 -4.50 -43.44
N TYR A 130 50.81 -3.54 -43.28
CA TYR A 130 51.10 -2.88 -42.01
C TYR A 130 50.22 -1.65 -41.83
N ILE A 131 49.19 -1.76 -40.99
CA ILE A 131 48.09 -0.78 -40.93
C ILE A 131 47.97 -0.09 -39.59
N VAL A 132 47.61 1.20 -39.64
CA VAL A 132 47.40 2.04 -38.46
C VAL A 132 46.06 2.76 -38.57
N SER A 133 45.29 2.75 -37.48
CA SER A 133 44.01 3.48 -37.41
C SER A 133 44.28 4.98 -37.30
N ARG A 134 43.82 5.77 -38.28
CA ARG A 134 43.98 7.23 -38.25
C ARG A 134 42.91 7.87 -37.35
N ARG A 135 43.36 8.30 -36.16
CA ARG A 135 42.84 9.36 -35.26
C ARG A 135 41.90 8.93 -34.12
N PHE A 136 42.40 9.15 -32.90
CA PHE A 136 41.63 9.80 -31.82
C PHE A 136 42.53 10.79 -31.08
N VAL A 137 42.29 12.11 -31.17
CA VAL A 137 42.91 13.15 -30.30
C VAL A 137 41.96 14.33 -30.05
N THR A 138 41.98 14.85 -28.82
CA THR A 138 41.34 16.07 -28.29
C THR A 138 42.39 16.88 -27.52
N PHE A 139 42.38 18.24 -27.56
CA PHE A 139 42.48 19.15 -26.39
C PHE A 139 42.22 20.64 -26.74
N GLU A 140 41.78 21.41 -25.73
CA GLU A 140 41.30 22.81 -25.63
C GLU A 140 42.38 23.89 -25.96
N THR A 141 42.10 25.17 -26.29
CA THR A 141 41.51 26.25 -25.44
C THR A 141 41.41 27.60 -26.24
N ILE A 142 40.54 28.55 -25.78
CA ILE A 142 40.51 30.03 -26.07
C ILE A 142 39.96 30.42 -27.48
N GLU A 143 39.07 31.37 -27.78
CA GLU A 143 38.28 32.41 -27.07
C GLU A 143 36.96 32.66 -27.86
N THR A 144 36.12 33.54 -27.35
CA THR A 144 34.76 33.99 -27.73
C THR A 144 34.31 33.95 -29.23
N LEU A 145 33.01 33.65 -29.42
CA LEU A 145 32.15 33.88 -30.63
C LEU A 145 31.98 32.81 -31.75
N GLY A 146 32.29 31.52 -31.55
CA GLY A 146 32.18 30.51 -32.62
C GLY A 146 30.97 29.53 -32.64
N LYS A 147 29.97 29.62 -31.75
CA LYS A 147 29.16 28.42 -31.39
C LYS A 147 27.79 28.17 -32.06
N ARG A 148 27.37 28.84 -33.14
CA ARG A 148 26.03 28.57 -33.75
C ARG A 148 25.91 28.53 -35.28
N ASN A 149 26.98 28.28 -36.05
CA ASN A 149 26.83 27.98 -37.48
C ASN A 149 27.78 26.85 -37.92
N LYS A 150 27.33 25.93 -38.80
CA LYS A 150 28.10 24.73 -39.21
C LYS A 150 28.49 24.68 -40.70
N MET A 151 28.26 25.75 -41.48
CA MET A 151 28.79 25.90 -42.84
C MET A 151 29.18 27.36 -43.13
N THR A 152 30.19 27.55 -43.98
CA THR A 152 30.73 28.85 -44.41
C THR A 152 30.61 28.96 -45.94
N MET A 153 30.07 30.06 -46.47
CA MET A 153 29.90 30.28 -47.92
C MET A 153 30.99 31.24 -48.42
N LEU A 154 31.96 30.75 -49.20
CA LEU A 154 33.19 31.48 -49.55
C LEU A 154 32.98 32.79 -50.33
N GLY A 155 31.82 33.02 -50.97
CA GLY A 155 31.46 34.27 -51.66
C GLY A 155 30.60 35.27 -50.86
N GLY A 156 30.22 34.91 -49.62
CA GLY A 156 29.20 35.59 -48.81
C GLY A 156 29.70 36.78 -47.98
N TYR A 157 30.96 37.19 -48.13
CA TYR A 157 31.59 38.21 -47.29
C TYR A 157 32.01 39.44 -48.10
N ARG A 158 31.99 40.62 -47.47
CA ARG A 158 32.50 41.88 -48.00
C ARG A 158 33.41 42.53 -46.96
N TRP A 159 34.58 42.95 -47.41
CA TRP A 159 35.52 43.71 -46.59
C TRP A 159 35.19 45.20 -46.65
N HIS A 160 35.08 45.86 -45.49
CA HIS A 160 34.89 47.31 -45.38
C HIS A 160 35.52 47.80 -44.06
N ASP A 161 36.32 48.85 -44.11
CA ASP A 161 36.90 49.55 -42.95
C ASP A 161 37.53 48.63 -41.89
N GLY A 162 38.48 47.80 -42.32
CA GLY A 162 39.24 46.98 -41.40
C GLY A 162 38.52 45.70 -40.95
N LYS A 163 37.25 45.49 -41.36
CA LYS A 163 36.41 44.41 -40.85
C LYS A 163 35.64 43.67 -41.95
N LEU A 164 35.42 42.38 -41.73
CA LEU A 164 34.74 41.49 -42.66
C LEU A 164 33.25 41.39 -42.28
N TYR A 165 32.36 41.83 -43.17
CA TYR A 165 30.91 41.80 -43.00
C TYR A 165 30.26 40.73 -43.88
N TYR A 166 29.13 40.17 -43.45
CA TYR A 166 28.30 39.29 -44.30
C TYR A 166 27.51 40.10 -45.32
N LYS A 167 27.43 39.65 -46.57
CA LYS A 167 26.52 40.22 -47.57
C LYS A 167 25.06 39.91 -47.18
N PRO A 168 24.10 40.83 -47.40
CA PRO A 168 22.68 40.62 -47.05
C PRO A 168 22.08 39.34 -47.66
N ASP A 169 22.48 38.99 -48.88
CA ASP A 169 21.99 37.80 -49.58
C ASP A 169 22.48 36.49 -48.94
N ALA A 170 23.65 36.50 -48.30
CA ALA A 170 24.16 35.38 -47.54
C ALA A 170 23.34 35.16 -46.25
N LEU A 171 22.91 36.24 -45.59
CA LEU A 171 22.08 36.17 -44.38
C LEU A 171 20.67 35.62 -44.68
N ARG A 172 20.05 36.00 -45.81
CA ARG A 172 18.79 35.41 -46.28
C ARG A 172 18.90 33.92 -46.56
N SER A 173 20.03 33.49 -47.13
CA SER A 173 20.29 32.08 -47.46
C SER A 173 20.41 31.18 -46.22
N PHE A 174 20.75 31.75 -45.04
CA PHE A 174 20.76 31.04 -43.76
C PHE A 174 19.39 31.00 -43.04
N GLY A 175 18.33 31.52 -43.67
CA GLY A 175 16.97 31.50 -43.12
C GLY A 175 16.73 32.48 -41.95
N LEU A 176 17.55 33.53 -41.84
CA LEU A 176 17.37 34.61 -40.88
C LEU A 176 16.31 35.60 -41.40
N LEU A 177 15.34 35.94 -40.54
CA LEU A 177 14.26 36.88 -40.83
C LEU A 177 14.44 38.16 -40.03
N LYS A 178 14.08 39.29 -40.65
CA LYS A 178 13.99 40.59 -39.99
C LYS A 178 12.59 40.72 -39.38
N MET A 179 12.51 40.98 -38.07
CA MET A 179 11.27 41.21 -37.34
C MET A 179 11.36 42.60 -36.72
N GLU A 180 10.29 43.39 -36.86
CA GLU A 180 10.20 44.72 -36.27
C GLU A 180 9.24 44.62 -35.08
N GLU A 181 9.68 45.01 -33.89
CA GLU A 181 8.82 45.06 -32.70
C GLU A 181 7.94 46.32 -32.73
N GLU A 182 6.86 46.36 -31.94
CA GLU A 182 5.84 47.42 -31.99
C GLU A 182 6.39 48.84 -31.70
N ASP A 183 7.60 48.95 -31.18
CA ASP A 183 8.32 50.21 -30.92
C ASP A 183 9.21 50.68 -32.08
N GLY A 184 9.19 49.98 -33.23
CA GLY A 184 10.01 50.28 -34.41
C GLY A 184 11.42 49.70 -34.36
N THR A 185 11.73 48.86 -33.37
CA THR A 185 13.07 48.26 -33.23
C THR A 185 13.21 47.02 -34.11
N GLU A 186 14.25 47.00 -34.95
CA GLU A 186 14.50 45.93 -35.90
C GLU A 186 15.39 44.82 -35.31
N CYS A 187 14.85 43.62 -35.20
CA CYS A 187 15.46 42.43 -34.61
C CYS A 187 15.69 41.30 -35.63
N LEU A 188 16.73 40.48 -35.42
CA LEU A 188 17.00 39.28 -36.22
C LEU A 188 16.43 38.03 -35.54
N ALA A 189 15.52 37.33 -36.23
CA ALA A 189 14.83 36.14 -35.75
C ALA A 189 15.24 34.89 -36.53
N LEU A 190 15.43 33.76 -35.83
CA LEU A 190 15.77 32.47 -36.42
C LEU A 190 14.72 31.41 -36.06
N ARG A 191 14.34 30.57 -37.04
CA ARG A 191 13.45 29.43 -36.84
C ARG A 191 14.20 28.21 -36.30
N LYS A 192 13.72 27.61 -35.21
CA LYS A 192 14.40 26.46 -34.57
C LYS A 192 13.88 25.12 -35.12
N LEU A 193 14.75 24.29 -35.70
CA LEU A 193 14.40 22.94 -36.16
C LEU A 193 14.50 21.91 -35.02
N HIS A 194 13.48 21.05 -34.90
CA HIS A 194 13.37 19.97 -33.91
C HIS A 194 13.25 18.60 -34.60
N TRP A 195 13.78 17.52 -33.98
CA TRP A 195 13.83 16.19 -34.61
C TRP A 195 12.54 15.36 -34.56
N PHE A 196 11.57 15.64 -33.66
CA PHE A 196 10.37 14.77 -33.54
C PHE A 196 9.00 15.46 -33.37
N THR A 197 8.91 16.80 -33.33
CA THR A 197 7.63 17.53 -33.43
C THR A 197 7.84 18.95 -33.97
N VAL A 198 6.85 19.49 -34.71
CA VAL A 198 6.80 20.89 -35.18
C VAL A 198 5.77 21.66 -34.33
N PRO A 199 6.17 22.52 -33.38
CA PRO A 199 5.26 23.44 -32.72
C PRO A 199 4.81 24.58 -33.66
N ARG A 200 3.68 25.24 -33.37
CA ARG A 200 3.13 26.31 -34.23
C ARG A 200 3.88 27.65 -34.15
N ASN A 201 4.77 27.88 -33.16
CA ASN A 201 5.50 29.15 -32.97
C ASN A 201 6.98 28.91 -32.64
N ASP A 202 7.87 29.03 -33.64
CA ASP A 202 9.27 28.58 -33.57
C ASP A 202 10.33 29.68 -33.83
N LEU A 203 10.00 30.96 -33.66
CA LEU A 203 10.93 32.09 -33.87
C LEU A 203 11.54 32.59 -32.55
N VAL A 204 12.86 32.81 -32.52
CA VAL A 204 13.61 33.34 -31.36
C VAL A 204 14.49 34.52 -31.79
N VAL A 205 14.40 35.64 -31.05
CA VAL A 205 15.18 36.88 -31.23
C VAL A 205 16.55 36.77 -30.57
N ILE A 206 17.59 37.33 -31.19
CA ILE A 206 18.98 37.26 -30.70
C ILE A 206 19.52 38.69 -30.45
N ASP A 207 19.35 39.14 -29.20
CA ASP A 207 20.09 40.19 -28.45
C ASP A 207 19.55 41.64 -28.41
N SER A 208 19.57 42.24 -27.20
CA SER A 208 19.41 43.68 -26.88
C SER A 208 20.00 44.01 -25.49
N GLY A 209 20.88 45.01 -25.42
CA GLY A 209 21.69 45.38 -24.25
C GLY A 209 20.98 46.22 -23.17
N LEU A 210 21.54 46.14 -21.94
CA LEU A 210 21.04 46.66 -20.66
C LEU A 210 21.18 48.18 -20.44
N SER A 211 20.23 48.78 -19.71
CA SER A 211 20.50 49.77 -18.65
C SER A 211 19.36 49.83 -17.62
N GLY A 212 19.69 50.08 -16.34
CA GLY A 212 18.74 50.59 -15.33
C GLY A 212 18.68 49.80 -14.01
N GLU A 213 19.36 50.30 -12.98
CA GLU A 213 19.28 49.89 -11.57
C GLU A 213 17.89 50.12 -10.95
N TYR A 214 17.48 49.30 -9.97
CA TYR A 214 16.84 49.80 -8.74
C TYR A 214 16.94 48.78 -7.59
N GLN A 215 17.37 49.28 -6.44
CA GLN A 215 17.59 48.56 -5.20
C GLN A 215 16.30 48.56 -4.36
N GLN A 216 15.77 47.39 -4.01
CA GLN A 216 14.83 47.23 -2.90
C GLN A 216 14.96 45.82 -2.30
N MET A 217 15.20 45.74 -1.00
CA MET A 217 15.16 44.50 -0.22
C MET A 217 13.75 43.90 -0.28
N LYS A 218 13.55 42.87 -1.09
CA LYS A 218 12.40 41.96 -1.07
C LYS A 218 12.89 40.54 -0.87
N GLN A 219 12.05 39.69 -0.26
CA GLN A 219 12.25 38.24 -0.12
C GLN A 219 13.01 37.67 -1.31
N ALA A 220 14.06 36.89 -1.06
CA ALA A 220 14.91 36.35 -2.10
C ALA A 220 14.11 35.35 -2.96
N ARG A 221 13.56 35.85 -4.07
CA ARG A 221 12.79 35.10 -5.07
C ARG A 221 13.76 34.54 -6.12
N VAL A 222 13.50 33.31 -6.57
CA VAL A 222 14.34 32.61 -7.56
C VAL A 222 13.47 32.12 -8.71
N TYR A 223 13.97 32.19 -9.95
CA TYR A 223 13.20 31.80 -11.14
C TYR A 223 12.99 30.28 -11.28
N CYS A 224 11.86 29.89 -11.87
CA CYS A 224 11.55 28.49 -12.18
C CYS A 224 12.35 27.89 -13.36
N ASP A 225 12.89 28.71 -14.27
CA ASP A 225 13.78 28.29 -15.38
C ASP A 225 15.19 28.88 -15.22
N ASP A 226 16.23 28.15 -15.65
CA ASP A 226 17.65 28.53 -15.52
C ASP A 226 18.06 29.68 -16.50
N ARG A 227 17.10 30.45 -17.06
CA ARG A 227 17.32 31.40 -18.18
C ARG A 227 17.91 32.76 -17.81
N GLY A 228 17.95 33.14 -16.53
CA GLY A 228 18.47 34.43 -16.09
C GLY A 228 19.67 34.27 -15.17
N ALA A 229 20.85 33.96 -15.71
CA ALA A 229 22.09 34.24 -14.98
C ALA A 229 22.42 35.72 -15.18
N LEU A 230 21.99 36.58 -14.25
CA LEU A 230 22.60 37.89 -14.09
C LEU A 230 24.09 37.68 -13.70
N PRO A 231 25.03 38.47 -14.25
CA PRO A 231 26.43 38.41 -13.84
C PRO A 231 26.55 38.66 -12.33
N HIS A 232 27.45 37.91 -11.69
CA HIS A 232 27.72 37.91 -10.26
C HIS A 232 27.56 39.29 -9.58
N VAL A 233 26.46 39.49 -8.85
CA VAL A 233 26.44 40.45 -7.75
C VAL A 233 27.11 39.77 -6.58
N MET A 234 28.39 40.10 -6.34
CA MET A 234 29.08 39.76 -5.11
C MET A 234 28.34 40.43 -3.95
N SER A 235 27.53 39.66 -3.21
CA SER A 235 27.09 40.08 -1.89
C SER A 235 28.31 40.19 -0.99
N THR A 236 28.58 41.41 -0.53
CA THR A 236 29.64 41.75 0.41
C THR A 236 29.39 41.06 1.76
N GLY A 237 30.38 40.25 2.20
CA GLY A 237 30.61 39.99 3.62
C GLY A 237 29.99 38.74 4.23
N HIS A 238 30.55 37.57 3.93
CA HIS A 238 31.07 36.58 4.90
C HIS A 238 31.53 35.34 4.11
N THR A 239 32.83 35.02 4.14
CA THR A 239 33.39 33.78 3.60
C THR A 239 32.86 32.56 4.37
N ARG A 240 31.63 32.12 4.07
CA ARG A 240 31.10 30.84 4.53
C ARG A 240 31.79 29.73 3.74
N TYR A 241 32.79 29.08 4.34
CA TYR A 241 33.48 27.93 3.75
C TYR A 241 32.55 26.77 3.34
N PHE A 242 31.34 26.68 3.94
CA PHE A 242 30.31 25.68 3.65
C PHE A 242 29.01 26.30 3.10
N THR A 243 28.92 26.44 1.77
CA THR A 243 27.66 26.79 1.07
C THR A 243 26.65 25.62 1.11
N ALA A 244 25.37 25.89 0.87
CA ALA A 244 24.32 24.85 0.84
C ALA A 244 24.62 23.82 -0.25
N GLN A 245 25.10 24.25 -1.42
CA GLN A 245 25.53 23.35 -2.49
C GLN A 245 26.66 22.40 -2.04
N ARG A 246 27.69 22.92 -1.35
CA ARG A 246 28.81 22.08 -0.86
C ARG A 246 28.34 21.02 0.15
N LYS A 247 27.44 21.40 1.06
CA LYS A 247 26.86 20.45 2.04
C LYS A 247 26.08 19.33 1.38
N LEU A 248 25.21 19.65 0.41
CA LEU A 248 24.44 18.64 -0.33
C LEU A 248 25.34 17.70 -1.12
N LEU A 249 26.39 18.23 -1.77
CA LEU A 249 27.35 17.42 -2.53
C LEU A 249 28.19 16.51 -1.63
N LEU A 250 28.61 16.97 -0.44
CA LEU A 250 29.32 16.15 0.54
C LEU A 250 28.44 14.98 1.02
N VAL A 251 27.17 15.26 1.36
CA VAL A 251 26.23 14.22 1.78
C VAL A 251 25.93 13.24 0.63
N TRP A 252 25.77 13.73 -0.61
CA TRP A 252 25.59 12.88 -1.79
C TRP A 252 26.78 11.95 -2.05
N LEU A 253 28.01 12.44 -1.83
CA LEU A 253 29.21 11.61 -1.96
C LEU A 253 29.22 10.48 -0.91
N LEU A 254 28.92 10.80 0.35
CA LEU A 254 28.94 9.82 1.44
C LEU A 254 27.76 8.82 1.39
N ALA A 255 26.54 9.30 1.13
CA ALA A 255 25.33 8.46 1.15
C ALA A 255 25.01 7.80 -0.20
N GLY A 256 25.60 8.29 -1.30
CA GLY A 256 25.36 7.80 -2.65
C GLY A 256 26.55 7.06 -3.25
N ILE A 257 27.70 7.74 -3.37
CA ILE A 257 28.87 7.19 -4.08
C ILE A 257 29.57 6.09 -3.26
N ALA A 258 29.78 6.28 -1.97
CA ALA A 258 30.49 5.27 -1.16
C ALA A 258 29.79 3.89 -1.17
N PRO A 259 28.46 3.76 -0.95
CA PRO A 259 27.77 2.48 -1.09
C PRO A 259 27.84 1.91 -2.51
N PHE A 260 27.77 2.76 -3.53
CA PHE A 260 27.84 2.33 -4.92
C PHE A 260 29.22 1.76 -5.30
N VAL A 261 30.30 2.32 -4.77
CA VAL A 261 31.67 1.78 -4.98
C VAL A 261 31.80 0.41 -4.34
N LEU A 262 31.25 0.21 -3.14
CA LEU A 262 31.22 -1.10 -2.49
C LEU A 262 30.43 -2.11 -3.34
N GLN A 263 29.24 -1.73 -3.79
CA GLN A 263 28.41 -2.56 -4.66
C GLN A 263 29.10 -2.90 -6.00
N MET A 264 29.81 -1.95 -6.60
CA MET A 264 30.55 -2.18 -7.85
C MET A 264 31.68 -3.19 -7.65
N ARG A 265 32.43 -3.07 -6.54
CA ARG A 265 33.44 -4.05 -6.15
C ARG A 265 32.82 -5.44 -5.99
N SER A 266 31.66 -5.52 -5.32
CA SER A 266 30.92 -6.77 -5.13
C SER A 266 30.57 -7.43 -6.46
N TYR A 267 29.95 -6.66 -7.37
CA TYR A 267 29.57 -7.12 -8.70
C TYR A 267 30.78 -7.63 -9.49
N LEU A 268 31.90 -6.89 -9.47
CA LEU A 268 33.13 -7.28 -10.16
C LEU A 268 33.70 -8.62 -9.65
N LYS A 269 33.63 -8.90 -8.34
CA LYS A 269 34.09 -10.19 -7.79
C LYS A 269 33.28 -11.35 -8.37
N PHE A 270 31.96 -11.24 -8.44
CA PHE A 270 31.10 -12.35 -8.88
C PHE A 270 30.98 -12.51 -10.39
N VAL A 271 31.20 -11.45 -11.17
CA VAL A 271 31.21 -11.54 -12.64
C VAL A 271 32.55 -12.06 -13.18
N THR A 272 33.61 -12.03 -12.37
CA THR A 272 34.93 -12.52 -12.78
C THR A 272 34.88 -14.04 -12.96
N PRO A 273 35.39 -14.59 -14.09
CA PRO A 273 35.44 -16.04 -14.28
C PRO A 273 36.30 -16.73 -13.21
N HIS A 274 35.82 -17.86 -12.71
CA HIS A 274 36.47 -18.66 -11.67
C HIS A 274 36.80 -20.07 -12.15
N LYS A 275 37.64 -20.78 -11.39
CA LYS A 275 37.99 -22.19 -11.59
C LYS A 275 37.84 -22.95 -10.28
N ILE A 276 37.40 -24.20 -10.37
CA ILE A 276 37.32 -25.10 -9.23
C ILE A 276 38.68 -25.78 -9.04
N THR A 277 39.15 -25.90 -7.79
CA THR A 277 40.36 -26.64 -7.46
C THR A 277 40.28 -28.08 -7.96
N GLN A 278 41.35 -28.54 -8.64
CA GLN A 278 41.37 -29.81 -9.35
C GLN A 278 41.08 -31.04 -8.45
N THR A 279 41.43 -30.97 -7.18
CA THR A 279 41.22 -32.05 -6.19
C THR A 279 39.75 -32.25 -5.81
N LEU A 280 38.89 -31.26 -6.06
CA LEU A 280 37.46 -31.29 -5.73
C LEU A 280 36.57 -31.68 -6.92
N ILE A 281 37.15 -31.81 -8.12
CA ILE A 281 36.44 -32.16 -9.36
C ILE A 281 36.32 -33.68 -9.46
N VAL A 282 35.12 -34.16 -9.79
CA VAL A 282 34.85 -35.59 -10.00
C VAL A 282 34.90 -35.89 -11.51
N PRO A 283 35.82 -36.78 -11.98
CA PRO A 283 35.89 -37.17 -13.38
C PRO A 283 34.61 -37.85 -13.89
N SER A 284 34.32 -37.71 -15.18
CA SER A 284 33.20 -38.39 -15.82
C SER A 284 33.37 -39.91 -15.77
N GLY A 285 32.29 -40.64 -15.45
CA GLY A 285 32.26 -42.11 -15.41
C GLY A 285 32.51 -42.74 -14.02
N ILE A 286 32.85 -41.95 -13.00
CA ILE A 286 32.91 -42.45 -11.61
C ILE A 286 31.48 -42.62 -11.06
N PRO A 287 31.13 -43.79 -10.47
CA PRO A 287 29.82 -44.04 -9.87
C PRO A 287 29.64 -43.28 -8.55
N GLU A 288 28.38 -43.00 -8.22
CA GLU A 288 27.97 -42.39 -6.95
C GLU A 288 27.76 -43.48 -5.90
N GLU A 289 28.37 -43.32 -4.73
CA GLU A 289 28.26 -44.26 -3.61
C GLU A 289 27.46 -43.66 -2.45
N THR A 290 26.59 -44.46 -1.83
CA THR A 290 25.73 -44.04 -0.71
C THR A 290 25.84 -44.93 0.53
N THR A 291 26.75 -45.91 0.53
CA THR A 291 26.96 -46.86 1.62
C THR A 291 27.68 -46.20 2.80
N ASN A 292 27.25 -46.45 4.03
CA ASN A 292 27.87 -45.93 5.27
C ASN A 292 28.19 -44.41 5.26
N LEU A 293 27.29 -43.60 4.70
CA LEU A 293 27.48 -42.15 4.53
C LEU A 293 27.90 -41.41 5.81
N GLU A 294 27.27 -41.71 6.95
CA GLU A 294 27.57 -41.03 8.21
C GLU A 294 28.98 -41.32 8.76
N GLU A 295 29.52 -42.50 8.45
CA GLU A 295 30.86 -42.90 8.87
C GLU A 295 31.92 -42.40 7.89
N LEU A 296 31.62 -42.49 6.59
CA LEU A 296 32.57 -42.16 5.53
C LEU A 296 32.63 -40.67 5.19
N CYS A 297 31.56 -39.94 5.44
CA CYS A 297 31.40 -38.50 5.20
C CYS A 297 30.82 -37.86 6.48
N PRO A 298 31.61 -37.73 7.57
CA PRO A 298 31.07 -37.46 8.91
C PRO A 298 30.63 -36.02 9.18
N VAL A 299 30.79 -35.10 8.22
CA VAL A 299 30.52 -33.66 8.40
C VAL A 299 29.04 -33.40 8.65
N ARG A 300 28.74 -32.70 9.76
CA ARG A 300 27.36 -32.34 10.16
C ARG A 300 27.04 -30.85 10.06
N ALA A 301 28.06 -30.00 10.18
CA ALA A 301 27.88 -28.55 10.13
C ALA A 301 29.15 -27.86 9.63
N LEU A 302 28.98 -26.68 9.07
CA LEU A 302 30.06 -25.76 8.71
C LEU A 302 29.94 -24.50 9.55
N PHE A 303 31.08 -24.00 10.03
CA PHE A 303 31.21 -22.71 10.66
C PHE A 303 32.05 -21.80 9.76
N LEU A 304 31.40 -20.81 9.16
CA LEU A 304 31.95 -19.96 8.10
C LEU A 304 31.74 -18.49 8.47
N SER A 305 32.84 -17.76 8.65
CA SER A 305 32.86 -16.33 9.01
C SER A 305 31.87 -15.98 10.15
N GLY A 306 31.86 -16.79 11.21
CA GLY A 306 30.99 -16.58 12.38
C GLY A 306 29.56 -17.13 12.26
N VAL A 307 29.18 -17.68 11.09
CA VAL A 307 27.84 -18.21 10.82
C VAL A 307 27.84 -19.74 10.85
N TRP A 308 26.86 -20.32 11.54
CA TRP A 308 26.59 -21.76 11.54
C TRP A 308 25.75 -22.19 10.33
N TRP A 309 26.15 -23.23 9.62
CA TRP A 309 25.42 -23.80 8.48
C TRP A 309 25.15 -25.29 8.68
N ASN A 310 23.88 -25.68 8.59
CA ASN A 310 23.50 -27.10 8.58
C ASN A 310 23.80 -27.67 7.21
N VAL A 311 24.60 -28.73 7.16
CA VAL A 311 24.94 -29.45 5.94
C VAL A 311 24.70 -30.93 6.12
N GLU A 312 24.28 -31.59 5.05
CA GLU A 312 24.05 -33.03 5.07
C GLU A 312 24.72 -33.67 3.85
N PRO A 313 25.56 -34.71 4.04
CA PRO A 313 26.12 -35.48 2.94
C PRO A 313 25.01 -36.29 2.25
N THR A 314 25.15 -36.48 0.93
CA THR A 314 24.16 -37.22 0.13
C THR A 314 24.74 -38.44 -0.56
N HIS A 315 25.97 -38.35 -1.05
CA HIS A 315 26.72 -39.41 -1.71
C HIS A 315 28.21 -39.05 -1.69
N TYR A 316 29.07 -39.99 -2.06
CA TYR A 316 30.51 -39.76 -2.22
C TYR A 316 31.05 -40.46 -3.46
N TYR A 317 32.27 -40.07 -3.84
CA TYR A 317 33.02 -40.61 -4.96
C TYR A 317 34.40 -41.05 -4.49
N ILE A 318 34.91 -42.13 -5.08
CA ILE A 318 36.29 -42.58 -4.89
C ILE A 318 37.09 -42.15 -6.13
N VAL A 319 37.96 -41.16 -5.96
CA VAL A 319 38.77 -40.60 -7.05
C VAL A 319 40.24 -40.69 -6.69
N ARG A 320 41.00 -41.53 -7.40
CA ARG A 320 42.46 -41.71 -7.21
C ARG A 320 42.88 -42.00 -5.75
N GLY A 321 42.07 -42.79 -5.03
CA GLY A 321 42.32 -43.15 -3.63
C GLY A 321 41.80 -42.14 -2.60
N ASN A 322 41.38 -40.95 -3.02
CA ASN A 322 40.75 -39.95 -2.17
C ASN A 322 39.22 -40.07 -2.21
N ARG A 323 38.57 -39.70 -1.10
CA ARG A 323 37.12 -39.68 -0.98
C ARG A 323 36.60 -38.25 -1.10
N ILE A 324 35.80 -38.00 -2.13
CA ILE A 324 35.14 -36.71 -2.35
C ILE A 324 33.68 -36.88 -1.95
N CYS A 325 33.24 -36.14 -0.93
CA CYS A 325 31.86 -36.21 -0.43
C CYS A 325 31.05 -35.06 -1.02
N HIS A 326 29.85 -35.35 -1.53
CA HIS A 326 28.89 -34.34 -1.95
C HIS A 326 27.94 -33.99 -0.81
N PHE A 327 27.80 -32.69 -0.53
CA PHE A 327 26.93 -32.18 0.52
C PHE A 327 25.89 -31.20 0.00
N VAL A 328 24.83 -31.06 0.78
CA VAL A 328 23.78 -30.09 0.54
C VAL A 328 23.50 -29.27 1.79
N ALA A 329 23.16 -27.99 1.64
CA ALA A 329 22.48 -27.20 2.67
C ALA A 329 21.04 -26.97 2.19
N PRO A 330 20.09 -27.84 2.54
CA PRO A 330 18.78 -27.88 1.87
C PRO A 330 17.99 -26.58 1.99
N GLN A 331 18.09 -25.90 3.14
CA GLN A 331 17.41 -24.65 3.43
C GLN A 331 17.89 -23.46 2.58
N TYR A 332 19.01 -23.61 1.87
CA TYR A 332 19.60 -22.55 1.05
C TYR A 332 19.81 -22.96 -0.42
N ASN A 333 19.44 -24.19 -0.82
CA ASN A 333 19.71 -24.72 -2.18
C ASN A 333 21.21 -24.59 -2.51
N THR A 334 22.04 -24.96 -1.53
CA THR A 334 23.50 -25.00 -1.64
C THR A 334 23.94 -26.43 -1.89
N HIS A 335 24.83 -26.61 -2.87
CA HIS A 335 25.39 -27.91 -3.26
C HIS A 335 26.89 -27.78 -3.48
N GLY A 336 27.65 -28.77 -3.03
CA GLY A 336 29.10 -28.70 -3.11
C GLY A 336 29.78 -30.03 -2.89
N ASN A 337 31.08 -30.05 -3.16
CA ASN A 337 31.94 -31.18 -2.87
C ASN A 337 32.99 -30.75 -1.85
N TYR A 338 33.32 -31.65 -0.93
CA TYR A 338 34.41 -31.46 0.00
C TYR A 338 35.35 -32.66 0.03
N LEU A 339 36.58 -32.39 0.47
CA LEU A 339 37.64 -33.37 0.70
C LEU A 339 38.22 -33.16 2.10
N ILE A 340 38.29 -34.24 2.88
CA ILE A 340 39.01 -34.27 4.15
C ILE A 340 40.40 -34.86 3.89
N GLY A 341 41.44 -34.15 4.30
CA GLY A 341 42.82 -34.57 4.19
C GLY A 341 43.13 -35.78 5.10
N PRO A 342 44.05 -36.67 4.70
CA PRO A 342 44.36 -37.89 5.45
C PRO A 342 45.22 -37.65 6.70
N THR A 343 45.83 -36.47 6.84
CA THR A 343 46.78 -36.13 7.90
C THR A 343 46.24 -35.04 8.80
N LYS A 344 46.59 -35.12 10.09
CA LYS A 344 46.32 -34.07 11.07
C LYS A 344 47.10 -32.80 10.74
N VAL A 345 46.48 -31.64 10.96
CA VAL A 345 47.07 -30.31 10.73
C VAL A 345 46.77 -29.40 11.91
N ASP A 346 47.53 -28.32 12.03
CA ASP A 346 47.24 -27.29 13.03
C ASP A 346 45.83 -26.70 12.78
N PRO A 347 45.03 -26.51 13.85
CA PRO A 347 43.67 -25.98 13.74
C PRO A 347 43.66 -24.56 13.18
N TYR A 348 42.62 -24.22 12.41
CA TYR A 348 42.41 -22.85 11.95
C TYR A 348 42.04 -21.92 13.13
N ASP A 349 42.26 -20.61 12.99
CA ASP A 349 42.10 -19.63 14.09
C ASP A 349 40.70 -19.60 14.73
N THR A 350 39.66 -19.97 13.98
CA THR A 350 38.27 -20.04 14.48
C THR A 350 37.89 -21.41 15.04
N THR A 351 38.77 -22.42 14.92
CA THR A 351 38.55 -23.76 15.47
C THR A 351 38.69 -23.72 16.99
N PRO A 352 37.75 -24.31 17.75
CA PRO A 352 37.82 -24.37 19.20
C PRO A 352 39.09 -25.08 19.69
N SER A 353 39.66 -24.58 20.79
CA SER A 353 40.92 -25.10 21.34
C SER A 353 40.88 -26.59 21.72
N ASN A 354 39.70 -27.12 22.01
CA ASN A 354 39.52 -28.55 22.31
C ASN A 354 39.74 -29.47 21.07
N CYS A 355 39.74 -28.91 19.85
CA CYS A 355 39.93 -29.62 18.59
C CYS A 355 41.37 -29.58 18.05
N ALA A 356 42.30 -28.94 18.77
CA ALA A 356 43.67 -28.73 18.28
C ALA A 356 44.40 -30.02 17.87
N ASP A 357 44.24 -31.10 18.65
CA ASP A 357 44.93 -32.37 18.39
C ASP A 357 44.19 -33.29 17.40
N ASP A 358 42.96 -32.93 16.98
CA ASP A 358 42.08 -33.77 16.14
C ASP A 358 41.50 -33.00 14.94
N SER A 359 42.30 -32.07 14.41
CA SER A 359 42.00 -31.26 13.23
C SER A 359 42.63 -31.85 11.97
N TYR A 360 41.87 -31.91 10.87
CA TYR A 360 42.30 -32.40 9.56
C TYR A 360 42.13 -31.30 8.52
N ALA A 361 43.00 -31.28 7.50
CA ALA A 361 42.87 -30.34 6.39
C ALA A 361 41.53 -30.52 5.68
N PHE A 362 40.90 -29.42 5.29
CA PHE A 362 39.58 -29.45 4.65
C PHE A 362 39.51 -28.47 3.50
N ASP A 363 39.17 -28.98 2.32
CA ASP A 363 38.93 -28.20 1.12
C ASP A 363 37.50 -28.43 0.64
N GLN A 364 36.81 -27.37 0.24
CA GLN A 364 35.50 -27.51 -0.38
C GLN A 364 35.21 -26.40 -1.38
N TYR A 365 34.26 -26.68 -2.27
CA TYR A 365 33.54 -25.65 -2.99
C TYR A 365 32.06 -25.89 -2.85
N PHE A 366 31.27 -24.83 -2.96
CA PHE A 366 29.86 -24.96 -3.16
C PHE A 366 29.32 -23.90 -4.12
N TYR A 367 28.16 -24.21 -4.66
CA TYR A 367 27.29 -23.25 -5.31
C TYR A 367 26.02 -23.08 -4.49
N HIS A 368 25.59 -21.84 -4.30
CA HIS A 368 24.29 -21.51 -3.74
C HIS A 368 23.39 -20.96 -4.84
N GLY A 369 22.27 -21.63 -5.09
CA GLY A 369 21.31 -21.21 -6.10
C GLY A 369 20.68 -19.86 -5.81
N SER A 370 20.59 -18.98 -6.82
CA SER A 370 19.85 -17.71 -6.73
C SER A 370 18.36 -17.92 -7.06
N PHE A 371 17.57 -16.84 -7.06
CA PHE A 371 16.20 -16.83 -7.58
C PHE A 371 16.15 -16.89 -9.12
N GLY A 372 17.26 -16.55 -9.79
CA GLY A 372 17.44 -16.67 -11.25
C GLY A 372 18.04 -18.01 -11.69
N TYR A 373 18.41 -18.13 -12.97
CA TYR A 373 19.03 -19.35 -13.54
C TYR A 373 20.52 -19.53 -13.18
N TYR A 374 21.04 -18.79 -12.18
CA TYR A 374 22.46 -18.80 -11.83
C TYR A 374 22.67 -19.09 -10.33
N SER A 375 23.91 -19.48 -9.98
CA SER A 375 24.35 -19.75 -8.62
C SER A 375 25.59 -18.93 -8.26
N PHE A 376 25.69 -18.54 -6.99
CA PHE A 376 26.91 -17.98 -6.41
C PHE A 376 27.89 -19.10 -6.07
N TYR A 377 29.13 -18.96 -6.52
CA TYR A 377 30.22 -19.87 -6.23
C TYR A 377 31.06 -19.35 -5.08
N GLU A 378 31.41 -20.25 -4.18
CA GLU A 378 32.39 -20.00 -3.13
C GLU A 378 33.32 -21.21 -2.99
N GLU A 379 34.61 -20.94 -2.89
CA GLU A 379 35.66 -21.93 -2.61
C GLU A 379 36.29 -21.63 -1.27
N GLN A 380 36.47 -22.67 -0.47
CA GLN A 380 36.78 -22.54 0.96
C GLN A 380 37.80 -23.57 1.39
N THR A 381 38.62 -23.15 2.34
CA THR A 381 39.68 -23.96 2.94
C THR A 381 39.63 -23.79 4.46
N GLY A 382 40.02 -24.81 5.21
CA GLY A 382 40.07 -24.74 6.66
C GLY A 382 40.35 -26.09 7.30
N THR A 383 39.74 -26.34 8.46
CA THR A 383 39.98 -27.54 9.26
C THR A 383 38.70 -28.22 9.71
N TYR A 384 38.66 -29.55 9.56
CA TYR A 384 37.62 -30.42 10.09
C TYR A 384 38.01 -30.94 11.47
N CYS A 385 37.16 -30.77 12.49
CA CYS A 385 37.36 -31.34 13.81
C CYS A 385 36.64 -32.68 13.97
N ALA A 386 37.39 -33.72 14.28
CA ALA A 386 36.82 -35.06 14.47
C ALA A 386 36.10 -35.28 15.81
N LYS A 387 36.22 -34.36 16.78
CA LYS A 387 35.54 -34.48 18.08
C LYS A 387 34.07 -34.04 18.04
N ASP A 388 33.78 -32.99 17.28
CA ASP A 388 32.43 -32.41 17.18
C ASP A 388 31.78 -32.66 15.80
N ASN A 389 32.55 -33.18 14.83
CA ASN A 389 32.15 -33.38 13.43
C ASN A 389 31.79 -32.07 12.70
N ILE A 390 32.41 -30.95 13.09
CA ILE A 390 32.19 -29.62 12.54
C ILE A 390 33.42 -29.18 11.74
N VAL A 391 33.19 -28.44 10.66
CA VAL A 391 34.25 -27.83 9.85
C VAL A 391 34.31 -26.34 10.11
N TYR A 392 35.52 -25.80 10.31
CA TYR A 392 35.79 -24.39 10.50
C TYR A 392 36.57 -23.86 9.29
N ILE A 393 35.98 -22.94 8.53
CA ILE A 393 36.45 -22.57 7.19
C ILE A 393 36.35 -21.08 6.91
N TYR A 394 37.15 -20.62 5.94
CA TYR A 394 37.10 -19.26 5.41
C TYR A 394 37.06 -19.24 3.88
N GLY A 395 36.55 -18.14 3.31
CA GLY A 395 36.43 -17.95 1.87
C GLY A 395 37.77 -17.66 1.18
N HIS A 396 38.11 -18.46 0.17
CA HIS A 396 39.32 -18.33 -0.65
C HIS A 396 39.02 -17.89 -2.10
N GLY A 397 37.87 -18.31 -2.67
CA GLY A 397 37.47 -18.01 -4.04
C GLY A 397 35.99 -17.63 -4.16
N LEU A 398 35.66 -16.73 -5.10
CA LEU A 398 34.29 -16.27 -5.37
C LEU A 398 34.03 -16.20 -6.87
N GLY A 399 32.78 -16.44 -7.27
CA GLY A 399 32.37 -16.37 -8.67
C GLY A 399 30.89 -16.67 -8.86
N SER A 400 30.44 -16.83 -10.10
CA SER A 400 29.05 -17.20 -10.40
C SER A 400 28.98 -18.09 -11.63
N PHE A 401 27.94 -18.92 -11.72
CA PHE A 401 27.75 -19.82 -12.87
C PHE A 401 26.26 -20.02 -13.20
N ASP A 402 25.93 -20.14 -14.49
CA ASP A 402 24.56 -20.30 -14.99
C ASP A 402 24.04 -21.73 -14.77
N ILE A 403 23.78 -22.07 -13.51
CA ILE A 403 23.27 -23.36 -13.07
C ILE A 403 22.38 -23.18 -11.85
N ASN A 404 21.29 -23.93 -11.74
CA ASN A 404 20.42 -23.93 -10.56
C ASN A 404 19.58 -25.21 -10.46
N GLY A 405 18.93 -25.42 -9.31
CA GLY A 405 17.98 -26.51 -9.07
C GLY A 405 18.59 -27.90 -9.24
N SER A 406 17.89 -28.80 -9.95
CA SER A 406 18.32 -30.19 -10.11
C SER A 406 19.62 -30.35 -10.90
N PHE A 407 19.97 -29.41 -11.79
CA PHE A 407 21.24 -29.41 -12.49
C PHE A 407 22.41 -29.12 -11.54
N LEU A 408 22.19 -28.23 -10.58
CA LEU A 408 23.18 -27.89 -9.57
C LEU A 408 23.51 -29.08 -8.65
N ALA A 409 22.48 -29.85 -8.27
CA ALA A 409 22.64 -31.06 -7.47
C ALA A 409 23.43 -32.18 -8.19
N LYS A 410 23.59 -32.10 -9.51
CA LYS A 410 24.32 -33.07 -10.33
C LYS A 410 25.66 -32.54 -10.85
N ASP A 411 26.06 -31.33 -10.43
CA ASP A 411 27.30 -30.73 -10.91
C ASP A 411 28.52 -31.41 -10.27
N ARG A 412 29.36 -32.01 -11.11
CA ARG A 412 30.59 -32.70 -10.73
C ARG A 412 31.83 -31.80 -10.75
N GLY A 413 31.67 -30.53 -11.14
CA GLY A 413 32.80 -29.64 -11.42
C GLY A 413 33.37 -29.86 -12.82
N ASN A 414 34.18 -28.91 -13.31
CA ASN A 414 34.99 -29.06 -14.52
C ASN A 414 36.30 -28.28 -14.39
N SER A 415 37.29 -28.62 -15.21
CA SER A 415 38.62 -27.98 -15.20
C SER A 415 38.68 -26.63 -15.93
N GLY A 416 37.61 -26.26 -16.63
CA GLY A 416 37.50 -25.02 -17.39
C GLY A 416 37.19 -23.80 -16.54
N TYR A 417 37.31 -22.61 -17.12
CA TYR A 417 36.78 -21.39 -16.51
C TYR A 417 35.26 -21.40 -16.55
N ARG A 418 34.65 -21.02 -15.44
CA ARG A 418 33.20 -20.88 -15.27
C ARG A 418 32.86 -19.43 -15.00
N HIS A 419 31.75 -18.96 -15.57
CA HIS A 419 31.20 -17.63 -15.32
C HIS A 419 29.70 -17.61 -15.64
N SER A 420 28.96 -16.67 -15.07
CA SER A 420 27.53 -16.49 -15.36
C SER A 420 27.32 -15.31 -16.31
N PHE A 421 26.76 -15.58 -17.48
CA PHE A 421 26.29 -14.54 -18.38
C PHE A 421 25.04 -13.86 -17.83
N TYR A 422 24.18 -14.63 -17.15
CA TYR A 422 22.94 -14.10 -16.59
C TYR A 422 23.20 -13.08 -15.48
N TYR A 423 24.04 -13.43 -14.49
CA TYR A 423 24.46 -12.52 -13.43
C TYR A 423 25.20 -11.31 -14.01
N GLY A 424 26.09 -11.54 -14.97
CA GLY A 424 26.79 -10.47 -15.68
C GLY A 424 25.82 -9.46 -16.28
N LEU A 425 24.80 -9.94 -17.01
CA LEU A 425 23.77 -9.09 -17.62
C LEU A 425 22.89 -8.38 -16.58
N VAL A 426 22.24 -9.12 -15.68
CA VAL A 426 21.30 -8.55 -14.69
C VAL A 426 22.02 -7.60 -13.74
N GLY A 427 23.20 -7.98 -13.26
CA GLY A 427 24.05 -7.13 -12.43
C GLY A 427 24.49 -5.86 -13.16
N SER A 428 24.84 -5.95 -14.45
CA SER A 428 25.20 -4.76 -15.25
C SER A 428 24.02 -3.79 -15.40
N ILE A 429 22.80 -4.29 -15.60
CA ILE A 429 21.57 -3.49 -15.67
C ILE A 429 21.36 -2.78 -14.33
N TRP A 430 21.50 -3.50 -13.21
CA TRP A 430 21.31 -2.95 -11.88
C TRP A 430 22.34 -1.87 -11.51
N VAL A 431 23.62 -2.13 -11.75
CA VAL A 431 24.70 -1.16 -11.52
C VAL A 431 24.52 0.07 -12.40
N THR A 432 24.19 -0.12 -13.68
CA THR A 432 23.92 0.99 -14.61
C THR A 432 22.74 1.82 -14.13
N TYR A 433 21.66 1.18 -13.70
CA TYR A 433 20.51 1.86 -13.15
C TYR A 433 20.87 2.71 -11.91
N ARG A 434 21.63 2.15 -10.97
CA ARG A 434 22.13 2.86 -9.77
C ARG A 434 23.01 4.06 -10.15
N ALA A 435 23.90 3.91 -11.14
CA ALA A 435 24.72 5.01 -11.64
C ALA A 435 23.86 6.16 -12.21
N LEU A 436 22.79 5.84 -12.94
CA LEU A 436 21.86 6.83 -13.47
C LEU A 436 21.06 7.53 -12.36
N VAL A 437 20.66 6.81 -11.31
CA VAL A 437 20.05 7.37 -10.09
C VAL A 437 21.01 8.36 -9.39
N LEU A 438 22.28 8.00 -9.26
CA LEU A 438 23.30 8.87 -8.69
C LEU A 438 23.50 10.14 -9.52
N ARG A 439 23.58 10.01 -10.84
CA ARG A 439 23.70 11.15 -11.77
C ARG A 439 22.51 12.10 -11.66
N ARG A 440 21.26 11.60 -11.65
CA ARG A 440 20.08 12.48 -11.51
C ARG A 440 20.05 13.15 -10.14
N SER A 441 20.44 12.44 -9.08
CA SER A 441 20.51 12.99 -7.71
C SER A 441 21.55 14.11 -7.62
N PHE A 442 22.74 13.91 -8.20
CA PHE A 442 23.78 14.93 -8.28
C PHE A 442 23.28 16.23 -8.92
N ILE A 443 22.59 16.13 -10.07
CA ILE A 443 22.04 17.30 -10.75
C ILE A 443 21.00 18.00 -9.88
N SER A 444 20.14 17.23 -9.19
CA SER A 444 19.12 17.78 -8.28
C SER A 444 19.75 18.52 -7.11
N CYS A 445 20.71 17.90 -6.42
CA CYS A 445 21.46 18.49 -5.31
C CYS A 445 22.21 19.76 -5.72
N LYS A 446 22.85 19.74 -6.90
CA LYS A 446 23.55 20.91 -7.44
C LYS A 446 22.58 22.07 -7.72
N ARG A 447 21.46 21.81 -8.40
CA ARG A 447 20.47 22.85 -8.73
C ARG A 447 19.79 23.41 -7.47
N TYR A 448 19.36 22.54 -6.57
CA TYR A 448 18.71 22.97 -5.33
C TYR A 448 19.67 23.76 -4.42
N GLY A 449 20.90 23.26 -4.24
CA GLY A 449 21.93 23.96 -3.49
C GLY A 449 22.26 25.34 -4.06
N ARG A 450 22.36 25.46 -5.39
CA ARG A 450 22.53 26.75 -6.07
C ARG A 450 21.37 27.71 -5.77
N ARG A 451 20.11 27.25 -5.83
CA ARG A 451 18.94 28.09 -5.49
C ARG A 451 18.95 28.53 -4.03
N CYS A 452 19.36 27.66 -3.10
CA CYS A 452 19.53 28.03 -1.70
C CYS A 452 20.61 29.12 -1.56
N ASP A 453 21.76 28.93 -2.20
CA ASP A 453 22.87 29.89 -2.15
C ASP A 453 22.49 31.24 -2.79
N GLU A 454 21.77 31.25 -3.92
CA GLU A 454 21.22 32.45 -4.58
C GLU A 454 20.17 33.16 -3.70
N ALA A 455 19.34 32.40 -2.99
CA ALA A 455 18.34 32.94 -2.07
C ALA A 455 18.92 33.37 -0.70
N GLY A 456 20.21 33.20 -0.45
CA GLY A 456 20.83 33.44 0.86
C GLY A 456 20.41 32.43 1.95
N GLU A 457 19.80 31.31 1.56
CA GLU A 457 19.25 30.29 2.43
C GLU A 457 20.30 29.23 2.80
N ASN A 458 20.41 28.91 4.10
CA ASN A 458 21.36 27.91 4.59
C ASN A 458 20.64 26.59 4.91
N LEU A 459 21.31 25.47 4.62
CA LEU A 459 20.83 24.14 4.98
C LEU A 459 21.58 23.59 6.19
N ASN A 460 20.83 23.07 7.16
CA ASN A 460 21.37 22.30 8.26
C ASN A 460 21.74 20.88 7.80
N ARG A 461 22.62 20.19 8.57
CA ARG A 461 23.05 18.81 8.25
C ARG A 461 21.86 17.87 8.06
N LYS A 462 20.84 17.95 8.92
CA LYS A 462 19.64 17.11 8.85
C LYS A 462 18.83 17.36 7.57
N GLU A 463 18.62 18.62 7.22
CA GLU A 463 17.88 19.04 6.02
C GLU A 463 18.60 18.55 4.75
N ALA A 464 19.93 18.68 4.71
CA ALA A 464 20.74 18.18 3.60
C ALA A 464 20.67 16.64 3.45
N VAL A 465 20.67 15.89 4.55
CA VAL A 465 20.52 14.42 4.54
C VAL A 465 19.16 14.01 3.98
N ILE A 466 18.08 14.61 4.48
CA ILE A 466 16.71 14.33 4.02
C ILE A 466 16.58 14.59 2.51
N PHE A 467 17.04 15.76 2.05
CA PHE A 467 16.96 16.12 0.64
C PHE A 467 17.74 15.15 -0.25
N VAL A 468 18.99 14.81 0.12
CA VAL A 468 19.81 13.88 -0.65
C VAL A 468 19.19 12.48 -0.70
N GLN A 469 18.68 11.98 0.43
CA GLN A 469 18.07 10.65 0.49
C GLN A 469 16.78 10.56 -0.33
N GLU A 470 15.89 11.58 -0.29
CA GLU A 470 14.73 11.64 -1.20
C GLU A 470 15.16 11.69 -2.68
N ASN A 471 16.33 12.24 -3.01
CA ASN A 471 16.83 12.29 -4.39
C ASN A 471 17.62 11.05 -4.83
N LEU A 472 18.12 10.24 -3.89
CA LEU A 472 18.74 8.93 -4.14
C LEU A 472 17.74 7.78 -4.27
N ARG A 473 16.45 8.10 -4.20
CA ARG A 473 15.37 7.11 -4.30
C ARG A 473 15.46 6.26 -5.55
N LEU A 474 15.02 5.00 -5.47
CA LEU A 474 15.01 4.08 -6.62
C LEU A 474 13.90 4.40 -7.62
N SER A 475 12.63 4.29 -7.24
CA SER A 475 11.47 4.61 -8.09
C SER A 475 11.34 6.11 -8.41
N ALA A 476 10.91 6.44 -9.64
CA ALA A 476 10.60 7.82 -10.06
C ALA A 476 9.12 8.18 -9.87
N HIS A 477 8.77 9.46 -9.98
CA HIS A 477 7.36 9.88 -9.95
C HIS A 477 6.62 9.27 -11.16
N GLY A 478 5.44 8.70 -10.94
CA GLY A 478 4.67 8.02 -12.00
C GLY A 478 5.08 6.59 -12.30
N ALA A 479 5.94 5.97 -11.47
CA ALA A 479 6.22 4.54 -11.58
C ALA A 479 4.93 3.70 -11.47
N THR A 480 4.78 2.67 -12.31
CA THR A 480 3.71 1.68 -12.24
C THR A 480 4.05 0.61 -11.19
N ILE A 481 3.08 -0.26 -10.86
CA ILE A 481 3.33 -1.40 -9.97
C ILE A 481 4.38 -2.36 -10.59
N TYR A 482 4.30 -2.64 -11.90
CA TYR A 482 5.27 -3.49 -12.60
C TYR A 482 6.70 -2.95 -12.53
N HIS A 483 6.88 -1.64 -12.72
CA HIS A 483 8.20 -1.03 -12.57
C HIS A 483 8.77 -1.21 -11.15
N ARG A 484 7.92 -1.18 -10.11
CA ARG A 484 8.37 -1.41 -8.73
C ARG A 484 8.74 -2.87 -8.48
N PHE A 485 7.96 -3.82 -9.00
CA PHE A 485 8.32 -5.24 -8.91
C PHE A 485 9.65 -5.54 -9.61
N ALA A 486 9.90 -4.97 -10.79
CA ALA A 486 11.19 -5.11 -11.47
C ALA A 486 12.35 -4.54 -10.63
N LEU A 487 12.15 -3.40 -9.96
CA LEU A 487 13.16 -2.84 -9.04
C LEU A 487 13.36 -3.70 -7.79
N VAL A 488 12.31 -4.30 -7.25
CA VAL A 488 12.42 -5.24 -6.12
C VAL A 488 13.27 -6.44 -6.52
N TYR A 489 13.02 -7.02 -7.70
CA TYR A 489 13.84 -8.12 -8.22
C TYR A 489 15.33 -7.74 -8.29
N LEU A 490 15.67 -6.64 -8.98
CA LEU A 490 17.07 -6.18 -9.10
C LEU A 490 17.71 -5.87 -7.73
N LEU A 491 16.92 -5.37 -6.78
CA LEU A 491 17.40 -5.07 -5.43
C LEU A 491 17.64 -6.34 -4.60
N VAL A 492 16.80 -7.36 -4.73
CA VAL A 492 17.01 -8.66 -4.09
C VAL A 492 18.32 -9.28 -4.57
N GLU A 493 18.60 -9.26 -5.88
CA GLU A 493 19.87 -9.75 -6.43
C GLU A 493 21.08 -8.99 -5.85
N GLY A 494 20.94 -7.67 -5.63
CA GLY A 494 21.94 -6.86 -4.94
C GLY A 494 22.13 -7.22 -3.47
N ILE A 495 21.03 -7.47 -2.73
CA ILE A 495 21.06 -7.90 -1.32
C ILE A 495 21.76 -9.26 -1.18
N MET A 496 21.46 -10.21 -2.07
CA MET A 496 22.10 -11.53 -2.07
C MET A 496 23.61 -11.40 -2.29
N THR A 497 24.04 -10.57 -3.25
CA THR A 497 25.46 -10.32 -3.50
C THR A 497 26.17 -9.76 -2.26
N ASP A 498 25.55 -8.79 -1.57
CA ASP A 498 26.12 -8.18 -0.36
C ASP A 498 26.16 -9.18 0.82
N LEU A 499 25.14 -10.02 0.95
CA LEU A 499 25.06 -11.08 1.95
C LEU A 499 26.19 -12.10 1.76
N PHE A 500 26.39 -12.58 0.53
CA PHE A 500 27.47 -13.53 0.22
C PHE A 500 28.85 -12.98 0.56
N LEU A 501 29.08 -11.69 0.33
CA LEU A 501 30.37 -11.08 0.67
C LEU A 501 30.59 -10.89 2.17
N LEU A 502 29.51 -10.75 2.95
CA LEU A 502 29.60 -10.75 4.40
C LEU A 502 30.01 -12.13 4.93
N ILE A 503 29.50 -13.19 4.31
CA ILE A 503 29.81 -14.56 4.69
C ILE A 503 31.19 -15.00 4.17
N ALA A 504 31.66 -14.43 3.06
CA ALA A 504 32.92 -14.82 2.43
C ALA A 504 34.15 -14.02 2.85
N ASN A 505 33.99 -12.89 3.58
CA ASN A 505 35.14 -12.08 4.02
C ASN A 505 35.06 -11.84 5.53
N GLU A 506 36.22 -11.82 6.18
CA GLU A 506 36.34 -11.47 7.60
C GLU A 506 36.96 -10.07 7.78
N GLY A 507 36.93 -9.54 9.01
CA GLY A 507 37.63 -8.31 9.38
C GLY A 507 36.93 -6.99 8.97
N ILE A 508 37.71 -5.92 8.78
CA ILE A 508 37.20 -4.55 8.58
C ILE A 508 36.38 -4.41 7.29
N LEU A 509 36.72 -5.18 6.26
CA LEU A 509 36.00 -5.14 4.98
C LEU A 509 34.58 -5.70 5.11
N ALA A 510 34.40 -6.77 5.89
CA ALA A 510 33.08 -7.29 6.25
C ALA A 510 32.26 -6.24 7.01
N LYS A 511 32.91 -5.54 7.96
CA LYS A 511 32.26 -4.47 8.75
C LYS A 511 31.76 -3.32 7.88
N ILE A 512 32.49 -2.96 6.83
CA ILE A 512 32.09 -1.92 5.87
C ILE A 512 30.92 -2.40 5.00
N GLN A 513 30.87 -3.69 4.67
CA GLN A 513 29.81 -4.28 3.83
C GLN A 513 28.43 -4.24 4.50
N TYR A 514 28.36 -4.27 5.84
CA TYR A 514 27.09 -4.09 6.59
C TYR A 514 26.37 -2.79 6.26
N VAL A 515 27.12 -1.71 5.97
CA VAL A 515 26.53 -0.42 5.61
C VAL A 515 25.83 -0.50 4.25
N SER A 516 26.44 -1.22 3.29
CA SER A 516 25.83 -1.47 1.97
C SER A 516 24.56 -2.32 2.10
N LEU A 517 24.63 -3.40 2.89
CA LEU A 517 23.51 -4.29 3.10
C LEU A 517 22.33 -3.57 3.76
N GLY A 518 22.57 -2.82 4.84
CA GLY A 518 21.55 -2.02 5.50
C GLY A 518 20.88 -1.02 4.53
N TYR A 519 21.67 -0.35 3.69
CA TYR A 519 21.14 0.57 2.67
C TYR A 519 20.24 -0.13 1.65
N ASN A 520 20.65 -1.30 1.14
CA ASN A 520 19.85 -2.08 0.20
C ASN A 520 18.57 -2.64 0.85
N LEU A 521 18.63 -3.09 2.10
CA LEU A 521 17.48 -3.55 2.88
C LEU A 521 16.46 -2.43 3.13
N SER A 522 16.93 -1.22 3.43
CA SER A 522 16.06 -0.04 3.56
C SER A 522 15.29 0.24 2.26
N GLY A 523 15.99 0.17 1.13
CA GLY A 523 15.40 0.32 -0.19
C GLY A 523 14.34 -0.75 -0.49
N PHE A 524 14.55 -1.98 0.00
CA PHE A 524 13.64 -3.10 -0.21
C PHE A 524 12.35 -2.89 0.57
N LEU A 525 12.44 -2.61 1.87
CA LEU A 525 11.27 -2.31 2.71
C LEU A 525 10.46 -1.15 2.14
N LEU A 526 11.14 -0.13 1.63
CA LEU A 526 10.49 1.06 1.09
C LEU A 526 9.79 0.78 -0.25
N LEU A 527 10.39 0.00 -1.15
CA LEU A 527 9.74 -0.41 -2.40
C LEU A 527 8.53 -1.32 -2.16
N ILE A 528 8.64 -2.26 -1.22
CA ILE A 528 7.50 -3.11 -0.82
C ILE A 528 6.36 -2.24 -0.28
N TYR A 529 6.67 -1.28 0.58
CA TYR A 529 5.65 -0.35 1.09
C TYR A 529 5.05 0.51 -0.03
N GLU A 530 5.82 0.97 -1.00
CA GLU A 530 5.29 1.69 -2.16
C GLU A 530 4.34 0.83 -3.01
N ILE A 531 4.59 -0.47 -3.15
CA ILE A 531 3.68 -1.39 -3.85
C ILE A 531 2.35 -1.49 -3.09
N VAL A 532 2.40 -1.61 -1.76
CA VAL A 532 1.21 -1.63 -0.90
C VAL A 532 0.47 -0.28 -0.92
N GLU A 533 1.20 0.84 -0.96
CA GLU A 533 0.62 2.18 -1.05
C GLU A 533 -0.01 2.42 -2.44
N ALA A 534 0.59 1.91 -3.52
CA ALA A 534 0.09 2.02 -4.88
C ALA A 534 -1.11 1.09 -5.18
N SER A 535 -1.27 0.00 -4.45
CA SER A 535 -2.40 -0.93 -4.63
C SER A 535 -3.73 -0.43 -4.02
N ASN A 536 -3.71 0.69 -3.29
CA ASN A 536 -4.85 1.23 -2.54
C ASN A 536 -5.44 0.25 -1.48
N CYS A 537 -4.68 -0.77 -1.07
CA CYS A 537 -5.14 -1.74 -0.05
C CYS A 537 -5.28 -1.14 1.36
N LEU A 538 -4.58 -0.04 1.66
CA LEU A 538 -4.60 0.62 2.98
C LEU A 538 -5.44 1.90 2.96
N ARG A 539 -6.38 2.02 3.91
CA ARG A 539 -7.05 3.31 4.16
C ARG A 539 -6.03 4.36 4.57
N GLU A 540 -6.27 5.61 4.21
CA GLU A 540 -5.34 6.72 4.44
C GLU A 540 -4.86 6.85 5.89
N LYS A 541 -5.75 6.67 6.87
CA LYS A 541 -5.37 6.70 8.29
C LYS A 541 -4.29 5.67 8.64
N TYR A 542 -4.46 4.42 8.21
CA TYR A 542 -3.49 3.35 8.47
C TYR A 542 -2.24 3.51 7.60
N ARG A 543 -2.40 3.94 6.34
CA ARG A 543 -1.30 4.32 5.45
C ARG A 543 -0.37 5.31 6.15
N LEU A 544 -0.88 6.46 6.60
CA LEU A 544 -0.11 7.49 7.27
C LEU A 544 0.50 7.02 8.60
N PHE A 545 -0.26 6.25 9.39
CA PHE A 545 0.24 5.67 10.64
C PHE A 545 1.48 4.80 10.40
N PHE A 546 1.41 3.81 9.51
CA PHE A 546 2.56 2.95 9.19
C PHE A 546 3.68 3.72 8.51
N LYS A 547 3.36 4.70 7.66
CA LYS A 547 4.36 5.58 7.02
C LYS A 547 5.19 6.35 8.06
N ARG A 548 4.54 6.93 9.06
CA ARG A 548 5.22 7.69 10.13
C ARG A 548 5.95 6.80 11.13
N LEU A 549 5.41 5.61 11.40
CA LEU A 549 6.01 4.69 12.36
C LEU A 549 7.25 3.98 11.80
N TRP A 550 7.16 3.46 10.58
CA TRP A 550 8.21 2.62 9.99
C TRP A 550 9.06 3.34 8.95
N PHE A 551 8.56 4.38 8.29
CA PHE A 551 9.24 5.05 7.18
C PHE A 551 9.52 6.52 7.53
N SER A 552 10.33 6.71 8.58
CA SER A 552 10.82 8.02 8.99
C SER A 552 12.34 8.12 8.90
N TYR A 553 12.83 9.31 8.57
CA TYR A 553 14.26 9.59 8.42
C TYR A 553 15.05 9.34 9.71
N GLU A 554 14.43 9.60 10.85
CA GLU A 554 15.04 9.46 12.16
C GLU A 554 15.14 7.99 12.63
N THR A 555 14.34 7.08 12.05
CA THR A 555 14.28 5.68 12.47
C THR A 555 14.99 4.72 11.53
N ALA A 556 15.05 5.03 10.24
CA ALA A 556 15.67 4.16 9.24
C ALA A 556 17.13 3.87 9.56
N PHE A 557 17.99 4.87 9.75
CA PHE A 557 19.42 4.60 9.90
C PHE A 557 19.76 3.64 11.07
N LEU A 558 19.07 3.74 12.21
CA LEU A 558 19.34 2.91 13.38
C LEU A 558 18.86 1.47 13.20
N GLY A 559 17.66 1.26 12.64
CA GLY A 559 17.10 -0.07 12.41
C GLY A 559 17.98 -0.91 11.50
N GLU A 560 18.45 -0.31 10.41
CA GLU A 560 19.32 -0.96 9.44
C GLU A 560 20.72 -1.26 9.99
N LEU A 561 21.31 -0.35 10.76
CA LEU A 561 22.64 -0.55 11.34
C LEU A 561 22.63 -1.67 12.38
N LEU A 562 21.64 -1.67 13.28
CA LEU A 562 21.49 -2.73 14.29
C LEU A 562 21.16 -4.08 13.66
N SER A 563 20.30 -4.09 12.64
CA SER A 563 19.97 -5.32 11.92
C SER A 563 21.18 -5.90 11.22
N ALA A 564 22.02 -5.07 10.59
CA ALA A 564 23.23 -5.54 9.94
C ALA A 564 24.24 -6.06 10.97
N ALA A 565 24.42 -5.37 12.11
CA ALA A 565 25.35 -5.77 13.16
C ALA A 565 24.99 -7.09 13.87
N LEU A 566 23.69 -7.41 13.99
CA LEU A 566 23.20 -8.63 14.66
C LEU A 566 22.85 -9.76 13.68
N GLN A 567 23.05 -9.53 12.39
CA GLN A 567 22.60 -10.46 11.35
C GLN A 567 23.26 -11.83 11.44
N GLU A 568 24.56 -11.87 11.72
CA GLU A 568 25.34 -13.10 11.90
C GLU A 568 24.74 -13.98 13.02
N GLN A 569 24.49 -13.38 14.19
CA GLN A 569 23.87 -14.05 15.34
C GLN A 569 22.46 -14.55 15.02
N MET A 570 21.69 -13.75 14.27
CA MET A 570 20.32 -14.13 13.89
C MET A 570 20.30 -15.30 12.90
N ILE A 571 21.22 -15.33 11.92
CA ILE A 571 21.33 -16.46 10.98
C ILE A 571 21.74 -17.73 11.72
N THR A 572 22.74 -17.64 12.60
CA THR A 572 23.19 -18.77 13.42
C THR A 572 22.05 -19.32 14.29
N ALA A 573 21.33 -18.45 15.00
CA ALA A 573 20.20 -18.85 15.84
C ALA A 573 19.04 -19.46 15.03
N LEU A 574 18.77 -18.93 13.82
CA LEU A 574 17.77 -19.49 12.92
C LEU A 574 18.18 -20.88 12.44
N ASN A 575 19.42 -21.05 11.96
CA ASN A 575 19.91 -22.34 11.47
C ASN A 575 19.92 -23.41 12.58
N GLN A 576 20.22 -23.03 13.82
CA GLN A 576 20.16 -23.93 14.97
C GLN A 576 18.73 -24.22 15.48
N ALA A 577 17.70 -23.58 14.92
CA ALA A 577 16.33 -23.82 15.35
C ALA A 577 15.81 -25.19 14.86
N ASN A 578 14.98 -25.85 15.67
CA ASN A 578 14.40 -27.17 15.39
C ASN A 578 13.69 -27.28 14.02
N ILE A 579 13.21 -26.16 13.46
CA ILE A 579 12.55 -26.15 12.14
C ILE A 579 13.49 -26.57 10.99
N PHE A 580 14.81 -26.41 11.15
CA PHE A 580 15.81 -26.75 10.13
C PHE A 580 16.65 -27.99 10.49
N ASP A 581 16.42 -28.59 11.66
CA ASP A 581 17.16 -29.74 12.20
C ASP A 581 16.93 -31.06 11.41
N LYS A 582 15.95 -31.08 10.48
CA LYS A 582 15.66 -32.20 9.56
C LYS A 582 15.25 -31.72 8.16
N SER A 583 16.00 -30.76 7.62
CA SER A 583 15.62 -30.09 6.37
C SER A 583 15.73 -30.98 5.12
N LYS A 584 16.62 -31.99 5.10
CA LYS A 584 16.83 -32.86 3.92
C LYS A 584 15.61 -33.68 3.51
N SER A 585 14.95 -34.36 4.45
CA SER A 585 13.79 -35.22 4.12
C SER A 585 12.65 -34.40 3.52
N THR A 586 12.43 -33.20 4.06
CA THR A 586 11.43 -32.25 3.56
C THR A 586 11.84 -31.72 2.18
N ALA A 587 13.10 -31.29 2.01
CA ALA A 587 13.60 -30.79 0.72
C ALA A 587 13.57 -31.86 -0.39
N LEU A 588 13.83 -33.13 -0.07
CA LEU A 588 13.68 -34.24 -1.02
C LEU A 588 12.22 -34.45 -1.44
N ALA A 589 11.26 -34.20 -0.54
CA ALA A 589 9.83 -34.35 -0.82
C ALA A 589 9.25 -33.22 -1.72
N VAL A 590 9.74 -31.99 -1.59
CA VAL A 590 9.20 -30.81 -2.33
C VAL A 590 10.13 -30.20 -3.38
N SER A 591 11.41 -30.57 -3.40
CA SER A 591 12.57 -29.98 -4.10
C SER A 591 13.41 -28.99 -3.26
N TYR A 592 14.73 -29.06 -3.45
CA TYR A 592 15.71 -28.14 -2.86
C TYR A 592 15.44 -26.68 -3.20
N TYR A 593 15.01 -26.39 -4.43
CA TYR A 593 14.70 -25.02 -4.87
C TYR A 593 13.50 -24.44 -4.10
N PHE A 594 12.40 -25.18 -4.00
CA PHE A 594 11.21 -24.71 -3.28
C PHE A 594 11.47 -24.59 -1.77
N TRP A 595 12.14 -25.56 -1.17
CA TRP A 595 12.47 -25.50 0.25
C TRP A 595 13.43 -24.34 0.58
N SER A 596 14.36 -24.02 -0.31
CA SER A 596 15.21 -22.84 -0.18
C SER A 596 14.41 -21.53 -0.24
N LEU A 597 13.36 -21.44 -1.06
CA LEU A 597 12.47 -20.28 -1.09
C LEU A 597 11.75 -20.10 0.26
N VAL A 598 11.35 -21.20 0.90
CA VAL A 598 10.78 -21.17 2.26
C VAL A 598 11.84 -20.73 3.27
N GLY A 599 13.05 -21.29 3.23
CA GLY A 599 14.17 -20.92 4.11
C GLY A 599 14.54 -19.44 4.02
N HIS A 600 14.76 -18.94 2.80
CA HIS A 600 14.99 -17.52 2.54
C HIS A 600 13.80 -16.65 2.95
N GLY A 601 12.57 -17.13 2.74
CA GLY A 601 11.35 -16.44 3.18
C GLY A 601 11.31 -16.24 4.70
N VAL A 602 11.61 -17.30 5.47
CA VAL A 602 11.70 -17.24 6.93
C VAL A 602 12.78 -16.24 7.36
N PHE A 603 13.96 -16.30 6.73
CA PHE A 603 15.05 -15.39 7.02
C PHE A 603 14.67 -13.92 6.74
N VAL A 604 14.13 -13.61 5.57
CA VAL A 604 13.69 -12.25 5.19
C VAL A 604 12.58 -11.74 6.12
N LEU A 605 11.64 -12.60 6.53
CA LEU A 605 10.59 -12.26 7.49
C LEU A 605 11.16 -11.96 8.89
N ALA A 606 12.11 -12.76 9.37
CA ALA A 606 12.77 -12.52 10.65
C ALA A 606 13.54 -11.19 10.63
N LEU A 607 14.34 -10.95 9.58
CA LEU A 607 15.11 -9.71 9.40
C LEU A 607 14.19 -8.48 9.31
N THR A 608 13.14 -8.57 8.50
CA THR A 608 12.14 -7.50 8.34
C THR A 608 11.43 -7.22 9.66
N SER A 609 11.01 -8.25 10.38
CA SER A 609 10.33 -8.11 11.67
C SER A 609 11.23 -7.46 12.71
N PHE A 610 12.51 -7.83 12.75
CA PHE A 610 13.51 -7.20 13.62
C PHE A 610 13.68 -5.71 13.29
N VAL A 611 13.94 -5.36 12.02
CA VAL A 611 14.09 -3.96 11.58
C VAL A 611 12.86 -3.14 11.93
N LEU A 612 11.66 -3.63 11.62
CA LEU A 612 10.41 -2.93 11.90
C LEU A 612 10.19 -2.75 13.41
N SER A 613 10.58 -3.73 14.23
CA SER A 613 10.49 -3.64 15.69
C SER A 613 11.42 -2.56 16.25
N VAL A 614 12.68 -2.54 15.82
CA VAL A 614 13.65 -1.51 16.22
C VAL A 614 13.18 -0.12 15.78
N ARG A 615 12.71 0.03 14.54
CA ARG A 615 12.16 1.29 14.03
C ARG A 615 10.94 1.74 14.83
N THR A 616 10.06 0.82 15.21
CA THR A 616 8.86 1.12 16.02
C THR A 616 9.25 1.64 17.40
N LEU A 617 10.13 0.93 18.11
CA LEU A 617 10.60 1.34 19.43
C LEU A 617 11.30 2.70 19.38
N TRP A 618 12.17 2.91 18.40
CA TRP A 618 12.86 4.18 18.22
C TRP A 618 11.92 5.31 17.80
N ALA A 619 10.93 5.06 16.94
CA ALA A 619 9.94 6.06 16.53
C ALA A 619 9.14 6.56 17.74
N ILE A 620 8.68 5.63 18.58
CA ILE A 620 7.93 5.94 19.79
C ILE A 620 8.82 6.69 20.78
N GLY A 621 10.04 6.20 21.04
CA GLY A 621 11.00 6.86 21.93
C GLY A 621 11.38 8.27 21.46
N TYR A 622 11.63 8.44 20.16
CA TYR A 622 11.93 9.74 19.56
C TYR A 622 10.75 10.70 19.65
N ALA A 623 9.55 10.24 19.31
CA ALA A 623 8.34 11.05 19.38
C ALA A 623 7.99 11.43 20.83
N TRP A 624 8.22 10.53 21.79
CA TRP A 624 8.06 10.80 23.22
C TRP A 624 9.04 11.86 23.72
N SER A 625 10.33 11.73 23.38
CA SER A 625 11.37 12.71 23.73
C SER A 625 11.09 14.10 23.15
N ARG A 626 10.60 14.17 21.91
CA ARG A 626 10.45 15.44 21.18
C ARG A 626 9.10 16.12 21.39
N HIS A 627 8.02 15.34 21.54
CA HIS A 627 6.62 15.83 21.50
C HIS A 627 5.82 15.52 22.78
N GLN A 628 6.46 14.93 23.80
CA GLN A 628 5.91 14.70 25.15
C GLN A 628 4.49 14.08 25.13
N HIS A 629 3.46 14.78 25.65
CA HIS A 629 2.09 14.26 25.77
C HIS A 629 1.36 14.05 24.43
N HIS A 630 1.93 14.50 23.30
CA HIS A 630 1.28 14.45 21.99
C HIS A 630 1.77 13.32 21.07
N VAL A 631 2.50 12.32 21.59
CA VAL A 631 3.05 11.20 20.78
C VAL A 631 1.99 10.55 19.89
N ARG A 632 0.82 10.23 20.46
CA ARG A 632 -0.26 9.57 19.73
C ARG A 632 -0.73 10.41 18.54
N ALA A 633 -0.83 11.72 18.73
CA ALA A 633 -1.31 12.64 17.69
C ALA A 633 -0.35 12.70 16.49
N ILE A 634 0.97 12.64 16.72
CA ILE A 634 1.96 12.60 15.63
C ILE A 634 1.73 11.41 14.69
N PHE A 635 1.33 10.24 15.22
CA PHE A 635 1.10 9.05 14.41
C PHE A 635 -0.33 8.95 13.86
N THR A 636 -1.33 9.54 14.53
CA THR A 636 -2.75 9.33 14.17
C THR A 636 -3.43 10.50 13.48
N GLU A 637 -2.98 11.75 13.69
CA GLU A 637 -3.66 12.92 13.15
C GLU A 637 -3.29 13.17 11.68
N PRO A 638 -4.27 13.42 10.80
CA PRO A 638 -3.98 13.66 9.39
C PRO A 638 -3.25 14.99 9.20
N CYS A 639 -2.45 15.07 8.13
CA CYS A 639 -1.82 16.31 7.66
C CYS A 639 -2.10 16.44 6.16
N CYS A 640 -2.59 17.60 5.71
CA CYS A 640 -2.92 17.78 4.28
C CYS A 640 -1.70 17.69 3.38
N VAL A 641 -0.53 18.12 3.85
CA VAL A 641 0.73 18.04 3.10
C VAL A 641 1.10 16.59 2.82
N ASP A 642 0.94 15.67 3.79
CA ASP A 642 1.14 14.22 3.56
C ASP A 642 0.18 13.65 2.51
N SER A 643 -1.04 14.19 2.50
CA SER A 643 -2.13 13.79 1.61
C SER A 643 -1.91 14.31 0.18
N VAL A 644 -1.25 15.46 0.02
CA VAL A 644 -0.85 16.02 -1.28
C VAL A 644 0.43 15.34 -1.80
N LEU A 645 1.40 15.08 -0.92
CA LEU A 645 2.63 14.40 -1.28
C LEU A 645 2.38 12.94 -1.69
N LYS A 646 1.57 12.15 -0.96
CA LYS A 646 1.34 10.72 -1.26
C LYS A 646 2.65 9.97 -1.55
N LEU A 647 2.72 9.25 -2.67
CA LEU A 647 3.90 8.54 -3.20
C LEU A 647 5.03 9.50 -3.68
N ARG A 648 4.79 10.82 -3.72
CA ARG A 648 5.83 11.79 -4.13
C ARG A 648 6.91 11.97 -3.07
N ASN A 649 6.58 11.69 -1.81
CA ASN A 649 7.51 11.66 -0.67
C ASN A 649 7.59 10.24 -0.11
N LYS A 650 8.80 9.72 0.05
CA LYS A 650 9.00 8.32 0.44
C LYS A 650 8.97 8.13 1.94
N MET A 651 9.63 9.03 2.65
CA MET A 651 9.74 8.97 4.11
C MET A 651 9.27 10.27 4.74
N THR A 652 8.80 10.17 5.98
CA THR A 652 8.39 11.34 6.76
C THR A 652 9.51 11.79 7.69
N SER A 653 9.46 13.04 8.17
CA SER A 653 10.35 13.50 9.24
C SER A 653 9.55 13.70 10.51
N LEU A 654 9.78 12.83 11.50
CA LEU A 654 9.10 12.89 12.80
C LEU A 654 9.45 14.17 13.56
N GLY A 655 10.69 14.66 13.40
CA GLY A 655 11.14 15.93 13.99
C GLY A 655 10.57 17.16 13.28
N GLY A 656 10.02 16.99 12.07
CA GLY A 656 9.46 18.06 11.24
C GLY A 656 8.01 18.43 11.56
N TYR A 657 7.29 17.57 12.30
CA TYR A 657 5.91 17.82 12.68
C TYR A 657 5.79 18.75 13.89
N ARG A 658 4.70 19.51 13.92
CA ARG A 658 4.23 20.30 15.07
C ARG A 658 2.74 20.07 15.25
N TYR A 659 2.33 19.79 16.48
CA TYR A 659 0.93 19.60 16.82
C TYR A 659 0.45 20.81 17.62
N ASP A 660 -0.45 21.60 17.02
CA ASP A 660 -0.98 22.82 17.60
C ASP A 660 -2.51 22.83 17.43
N ASN A 661 -3.28 23.18 18.48
CA ASN A 661 -4.75 23.35 18.44
C ASN A 661 -5.52 22.16 17.82
N GLY A 662 -5.13 20.92 18.13
CA GLY A 662 -5.83 19.74 17.62
C GLY A 662 -5.44 19.34 16.19
N LYS A 663 -4.45 20.01 15.58
CA LYS A 663 -4.09 19.87 14.17
C LYS A 663 -2.58 19.63 14.02
N LEU A 664 -2.22 18.90 12.96
CA LEU A 664 -0.83 18.49 12.70
C LEU A 664 -0.25 19.24 11.49
N TYR A 665 0.88 19.92 11.68
CA TYR A 665 1.53 20.73 10.67
C TYR A 665 2.98 20.30 10.42
N TYR A 666 3.48 20.53 9.21
CA TYR A 666 4.92 20.57 8.94
C TYR A 666 5.49 21.96 9.20
N GLY A 667 6.65 21.99 9.86
CA GLY A 667 7.45 23.21 10.01
C GLY A 667 8.12 23.63 8.69
N ALA A 668 8.42 24.92 8.56
CA ALA A 668 9.09 25.49 7.39
C ALA A 668 10.44 24.81 7.06
N SER A 669 11.23 24.45 8.07
CA SER A 669 12.48 23.71 7.88
C SER A 669 12.28 22.30 7.32
N ALA A 670 11.18 21.63 7.67
CA ALA A 670 10.84 20.32 7.12
C ALA A 670 10.36 20.42 5.67
N LEU A 671 9.53 21.42 5.35
CA LEU A 671 9.12 21.72 3.97
C LEU A 671 10.35 22.01 3.08
N LYS A 672 11.30 22.79 3.60
CA LYS A 672 12.60 23.05 2.95
C LYS A 672 13.45 21.79 2.81
N ALA A 673 13.48 20.90 3.81
CA ALA A 673 14.19 19.63 3.72
C ALA A 673 13.65 18.72 2.61
N PHE A 674 12.34 18.73 2.37
CA PHE A 674 11.71 18.01 1.26
C PHE A 674 11.88 18.70 -0.11
N GLY A 675 12.48 19.90 -0.15
CA GLY A 675 12.64 20.67 -1.38
C GLY A 675 11.34 21.29 -1.90
N LEU A 676 10.38 21.55 -1.01
CA LEU A 676 9.12 22.20 -1.34
C LEU A 676 9.31 23.72 -1.39
N LEU A 677 8.72 24.32 -2.42
CA LEU A 677 8.79 25.75 -2.68
C LEU A 677 7.38 26.35 -2.76
N GLN A 678 7.30 27.64 -2.51
CA GLN A 678 6.09 28.44 -2.63
C GLN A 678 6.12 29.19 -3.97
N LEU A 679 5.00 29.18 -4.70
CA LEU A 679 4.77 30.02 -5.86
C LEU A 679 3.60 30.97 -5.55
N GLU A 680 3.77 32.24 -5.85
CA GLU A 680 2.70 33.25 -5.76
C GLU A 680 2.43 33.77 -7.17
N GLU A 681 1.19 33.60 -7.65
CA GLU A 681 0.77 34.14 -8.95
C GLU A 681 0.18 35.56 -8.78
N LYS A 682 0.05 36.29 -9.89
CA LYS A 682 -0.37 37.71 -9.90
C LYS A 682 -1.73 37.96 -9.22
N ASP A 683 -2.58 36.94 -9.16
CA ASP A 683 -3.92 36.99 -8.56
C ASP A 683 -3.89 36.82 -7.03
N GLY A 684 -2.70 36.72 -6.42
CA GLY A 684 -2.51 36.53 -4.97
C GLY A 684 -2.72 35.08 -4.50
N ILE A 685 -2.95 34.15 -5.42
CA ILE A 685 -3.10 32.72 -5.09
C ILE A 685 -1.71 32.10 -4.89
N GLU A 686 -1.56 31.40 -3.77
CA GLU A 686 -0.34 30.69 -3.43
C GLU A 686 -0.43 29.19 -3.78
N TYR A 687 0.67 28.64 -4.26
CA TYR A 687 0.77 27.25 -4.70
C TYR A 687 1.97 26.54 -4.07
N LEU A 688 1.80 25.25 -3.82
CA LEU A 688 2.85 24.33 -3.39
C LEU A 688 3.55 23.74 -4.61
N VAL A 689 4.86 23.96 -4.70
CA VAL A 689 5.72 23.50 -5.80
C VAL A 689 6.67 22.41 -5.33
N LEU A 690 6.80 21.36 -6.14
CA LEU A 690 7.73 20.26 -5.93
C LEU A 690 8.57 20.01 -7.19
N GLN A 691 9.82 19.60 -7.00
CA GLN A 691 10.65 19.12 -8.08
C GLN A 691 10.26 17.69 -8.50
N LYS A 692 9.73 17.54 -9.72
CA LYS A 692 9.39 16.24 -10.31
C LYS A 692 10.67 15.51 -10.74
N GLN A 693 10.84 14.27 -10.31
CA GLN A 693 11.95 13.42 -10.74
C GLN A 693 11.48 12.38 -11.76
N TYR A 694 12.18 12.33 -12.89
CA TYR A 694 11.96 11.34 -13.94
C TYR A 694 12.93 10.16 -13.79
N TRP A 695 12.64 9.05 -14.49
CA TRP A 695 13.42 7.82 -14.43
C TRP A 695 14.91 8.03 -14.77
N LEU A 696 15.21 8.58 -15.94
CA LEU A 696 16.58 8.62 -16.48
C LEU A 696 17.14 10.03 -16.73
N GLY A 697 16.37 11.10 -16.46
CA GLY A 697 16.78 12.47 -16.78
C GLY A 697 16.22 13.55 -15.88
N THR A 698 16.86 14.72 -15.92
CA THR A 698 16.38 15.97 -15.31
C THR A 698 16.14 16.98 -16.42
N LYS A 699 14.89 17.05 -16.93
CA LYS A 699 14.49 18.08 -17.90
C LYS A 699 14.75 19.48 -17.30
N ARG A 700 15.03 20.48 -18.15
CA ARG A 700 14.93 21.91 -17.75
C ARG A 700 13.43 22.20 -17.52
N GLY A 701 13.09 22.96 -16.48
CA GLY A 701 11.69 23.18 -16.07
C GLY A 701 11.03 21.98 -15.38
N ASN A 702 11.68 21.42 -14.34
CA ASN A 702 11.17 20.25 -13.60
C ASN A 702 10.47 20.59 -12.27
N LEU A 703 10.18 21.87 -12.03
CA LEU A 703 9.35 22.31 -10.92
C LEU A 703 7.88 22.29 -11.34
N PHE A 704 7.04 21.64 -10.55
CA PHE A 704 5.62 21.48 -10.82
C PHE A 704 4.80 21.95 -9.63
N VAL A 705 3.71 22.64 -9.92
CA VAL A 705 2.66 22.96 -8.96
C VAL A 705 1.88 21.67 -8.67
N ILE A 706 1.73 21.34 -7.39
CA ILE A 706 1.09 20.09 -6.92
C ILE A 706 -0.08 20.33 -5.96
N GLY A 707 -0.24 21.56 -5.47
CA GLY A 707 -1.38 21.92 -4.64
C GLY A 707 -1.58 23.42 -4.51
N THR A 708 -2.80 23.83 -4.17
CA THR A 708 -3.19 25.21 -3.86
C THR A 708 -3.12 25.42 -2.35
N ILE A 709 -2.59 26.55 -1.90
CA ILE A 709 -2.42 26.87 -0.49
C ILE A 709 -3.53 27.86 -0.09
N SER A 710 -4.25 27.54 0.99
CA SER A 710 -5.24 28.43 1.60
C SER A 710 -4.98 28.48 3.11
N GLY A 711 -4.47 29.64 3.58
CA GLY A 711 -4.00 29.79 4.96
C GLY A 711 -2.88 28.80 5.32
N GLN A 712 -3.17 27.88 6.25
CA GLN A 712 -2.27 26.78 6.64
C GLN A 712 -2.66 25.42 6.02
N GLY A 713 -3.69 25.37 5.18
CA GLY A 713 -4.12 24.19 4.45
C GLY A 713 -3.50 24.10 3.05
N VAL A 714 -3.41 22.88 2.52
CA VAL A 714 -2.98 22.61 1.14
C VAL A 714 -3.95 21.62 0.50
N GLU A 715 -4.49 22.00 -0.65
CA GLU A 715 -5.37 21.15 -1.45
C GLU A 715 -4.67 20.65 -2.70
N PRO A 716 -4.89 19.40 -3.13
CA PRO A 716 -4.32 18.90 -4.37
C PRO A 716 -4.94 19.62 -5.58
N CYS A 717 -4.12 19.99 -6.55
CA CYS A 717 -4.56 20.60 -7.80
C CYS A 717 -4.05 19.81 -9.02
N GLU A 718 -4.46 20.19 -10.23
CA GLU A 718 -3.89 19.61 -11.45
C GLU A 718 -2.39 19.96 -11.57
N GLU A 719 -1.58 18.96 -11.93
CA GLU A 719 -0.13 19.16 -12.06
C GLU A 719 0.18 20.03 -13.28
N ARG A 720 0.84 21.18 -13.06
CA ARG A 720 1.31 22.07 -14.14
C ARG A 720 2.75 22.52 -13.91
N PRO A 721 3.54 22.76 -14.99
CA PRO A 721 4.90 23.28 -14.86
C PRO A 721 4.90 24.68 -14.24
N CYS A 722 5.89 24.96 -13.40
CA CYS A 722 6.09 26.29 -12.84
C CYS A 722 6.67 27.26 -13.90
N THR A 723 6.08 28.44 -14.03
CA THR A 723 6.45 29.46 -15.01
C THR A 723 6.95 30.78 -14.40
N SER A 724 6.82 30.97 -13.09
CA SER A 724 7.09 32.25 -12.40
C SER A 724 8.18 32.10 -11.32
N GLU A 725 8.39 33.15 -10.52
CA GLU A 725 9.32 33.18 -9.40
C GLU A 725 8.81 32.34 -8.22
N VAL A 726 9.70 31.61 -7.57
CA VAL A 726 9.43 30.80 -6.38
C VAL A 726 10.20 31.32 -5.17
N ALA A 727 9.63 31.10 -3.99
CA ALA A 727 10.19 31.45 -2.70
C ALA A 727 10.23 30.22 -1.77
N PHE A 728 11.01 30.31 -0.69
CA PHE A 728 10.99 29.31 0.39
C PHE A 728 9.90 29.63 1.41
N PHE A 729 9.31 28.58 1.99
CA PHE A 729 8.30 28.74 3.03
C PHE A 729 8.90 29.35 4.31
N ASN A 730 8.19 30.34 4.88
CA ASN A 730 8.45 30.89 6.21
C ASN A 730 7.39 30.50 7.25
N ARG A 731 6.33 29.78 6.84
CA ARG A 731 5.18 29.39 7.68
C ARG A 731 4.93 27.87 7.67
N ARG A 732 4.05 27.42 8.56
CA ARG A 732 3.67 26.00 8.74
C ARG A 732 2.46 25.65 7.86
N LEU A 733 2.38 24.41 7.38
CA LEU A 733 1.27 23.89 6.56
C LEU A 733 0.81 22.52 7.06
N GLY A 734 -0.50 22.24 7.05
CA GLY A 734 -1.04 20.96 7.51
C GLY A 734 -2.54 20.84 7.81
N ASP A 735 -3.35 21.89 7.67
CA ASP A 735 -4.78 21.87 8.08
C ASP A 735 -5.67 20.90 7.27
N HIS A 736 -6.75 20.37 7.87
CA HIS A 736 -7.64 19.38 7.27
C HIS A 736 -8.70 20.01 6.35
N TYR A 737 -8.75 19.59 5.09
CA TYR A 737 -9.81 19.98 4.15
C TYR A 737 -10.91 18.90 4.05
N MET A 738 -12.03 19.10 4.75
CA MET A 738 -13.28 18.38 4.48
C MET A 738 -14.44 19.36 4.63
N THR A 739 -15.14 19.66 3.52
CA THR A 739 -16.35 20.49 3.54
C THR A 739 -17.45 19.84 4.39
N ALA A 740 -18.39 20.66 4.90
CA ALA A 740 -19.48 20.18 5.74
C ALA A 740 -20.34 19.15 4.98
N GLN A 741 -20.54 19.36 3.67
CA GLN A 741 -21.22 18.41 2.81
C GLN A 741 -20.53 17.03 2.75
N ARG A 742 -19.20 16.98 2.64
CA ARG A 742 -18.46 15.70 2.61
C ARG A 742 -18.51 14.99 3.95
N LYS A 743 -18.46 15.72 5.06
CA LYS A 743 -18.59 15.15 6.42
C LYS A 743 -19.98 14.54 6.64
N LEU A 744 -21.03 15.24 6.22
CA LEU A 744 -22.41 14.75 6.29
C LEU A 744 -22.65 13.55 5.37
N LEU A 745 -22.08 13.54 4.16
CA LEU A 745 -22.16 12.39 3.26
C LEU A 745 -21.49 11.14 3.88
N LEU A 746 -20.31 11.31 4.46
CA LEU A 746 -19.59 10.22 5.12
C LEU A 746 -20.36 9.70 6.34
N ALA A 747 -20.90 10.60 7.17
CA ALA A 747 -21.76 10.24 8.28
C ALA A 747 -23.03 9.49 7.80
N TRP A 748 -23.64 9.91 6.69
CA TRP A 748 -24.81 9.25 6.08
C TRP A 748 -24.49 7.84 5.55
N ILE A 749 -23.33 7.65 4.93
CA ILE A 749 -22.87 6.33 4.50
C ILE A 749 -22.71 5.40 5.72
N VAL A 750 -22.04 5.88 6.76
CA VAL A 750 -21.72 5.08 7.95
C VAL A 750 -22.97 4.75 8.77
N ALA A 751 -23.80 5.75 9.08
CA ALA A 751 -24.96 5.57 9.95
C ALA A 751 -26.23 5.09 9.23
N GLY A 752 -26.28 5.22 7.89
CA GLY A 752 -27.46 4.90 7.08
C GLY A 752 -27.22 3.76 6.09
N VAL A 753 -26.33 3.96 5.12
CA VAL A 753 -26.15 3.02 4.00
C VAL A 753 -25.59 1.67 4.47
N LEU A 754 -24.55 1.69 5.31
CA LEU A 754 -23.91 0.45 5.77
C LEU A 754 -24.89 -0.45 6.54
N PRO A 755 -25.65 0.03 7.55
CA PRO A 755 -26.71 -0.77 8.18
C PRO A 755 -27.77 -1.28 7.21
N PHE A 756 -28.15 -0.48 6.20
CA PHE A 756 -29.14 -0.90 5.21
C PHE A 756 -28.64 -1.99 4.26
N ILE A 757 -27.38 -1.93 3.83
CA ILE A 757 -26.77 -3.01 3.03
C ILE A 757 -26.74 -4.31 3.83
N LEU A 758 -26.40 -4.25 5.11
CA LEU A 758 -26.44 -5.41 6.00
C LEU A 758 -27.86 -5.96 6.11
N LEU A 759 -28.85 -5.10 6.36
CA LEU A 759 -30.27 -5.48 6.40
C LEU A 759 -30.75 -6.13 5.09
N LEU A 760 -30.43 -5.54 3.94
CA LEU A 760 -30.83 -6.06 2.63
C LEU A 760 -30.22 -7.43 2.38
N ARG A 761 -28.94 -7.61 2.71
CA ARG A 761 -28.27 -8.91 2.64
C ARG A 761 -28.92 -9.94 3.55
N SER A 762 -29.24 -9.54 4.79
CA SER A 762 -29.90 -10.41 5.77
C SER A 762 -31.22 -10.94 5.24
N TYR A 763 -32.07 -10.04 4.75
CA TYR A 763 -33.36 -10.38 4.19
C TYR A 763 -33.25 -11.29 2.96
N LEU A 764 -32.35 -10.96 2.01
CA LEU A 764 -32.18 -11.76 0.79
C LEU A 764 -31.79 -13.20 1.12
N LYS A 765 -30.96 -13.44 2.14
CA LYS A 765 -30.59 -14.80 2.58
C LYS A 765 -31.78 -15.64 3.05
N PHE A 766 -32.80 -15.03 3.66
CA PHE A 766 -33.96 -15.76 4.18
C PHE A 766 -35.14 -15.80 3.21
N ALA A 767 -35.20 -14.84 2.29
CA ALA A 767 -36.20 -14.80 1.23
C ALA A 767 -35.86 -15.76 0.08
N THR A 768 -34.59 -16.15 -0.09
CA THR A 768 -34.20 -17.12 -1.11
C THR A 768 -34.80 -18.50 -0.83
N PRO A 769 -35.35 -19.19 -1.85
CA PRO A 769 -35.83 -20.55 -1.69
C PRO A 769 -34.72 -21.50 -1.22
N HIS A 770 -35.03 -22.34 -0.25
CA HIS A 770 -34.13 -23.35 0.28
C HIS A 770 -34.62 -24.76 -0.01
N LYS A 771 -33.73 -25.75 0.12
CA LYS A 771 -34.03 -27.18 -0.06
C LYS A 771 -33.35 -27.97 1.05
N ILE A 772 -34.10 -28.89 1.65
CA ILE A 772 -33.59 -29.80 2.69
C ILE A 772 -32.72 -30.87 2.03
N THR A 773 -31.53 -31.14 2.59
CA THR A 773 -30.67 -32.24 2.12
C THR A 773 -31.42 -33.56 2.17
N GLN A 774 -31.36 -34.32 1.06
CA GLN A 774 -32.18 -35.52 0.84
C GLN A 774 -32.07 -36.56 1.97
N ASN A 775 -30.88 -36.69 2.55
CA ASN A 775 -30.56 -37.64 3.62
C ASN A 775 -31.22 -37.29 4.96
N LEU A 776 -31.78 -36.08 5.09
CA LEU A 776 -32.50 -35.60 6.28
C LEU A 776 -34.02 -35.60 6.06
N VAL A 777 -34.50 -35.88 4.84
CA VAL A 777 -35.93 -35.97 4.52
C VAL A 777 -36.46 -37.34 4.91
N ILE A 778 -37.56 -37.38 5.66
CA ILE A 778 -38.15 -38.63 6.15
C ILE A 778 -39.08 -39.21 5.06
N PRO A 779 -38.85 -40.45 4.60
CA PRO A 779 -39.78 -41.16 3.71
C PRO A 779 -41.20 -41.27 4.27
N THR A 780 -42.20 -41.24 3.39
CA THR A 780 -43.63 -41.18 3.78
C THR A 780 -44.15 -42.48 4.38
N ASP A 781 -43.49 -43.60 4.11
CA ASP A 781 -43.83 -44.98 4.47
C ASP A 781 -43.25 -45.44 5.82
N LEU A 782 -42.40 -44.64 6.46
CA LEU A 782 -41.80 -44.99 7.76
C LEU A 782 -42.70 -44.61 8.95
N GLU A 783 -42.73 -45.50 9.94
CA GLU A 783 -43.43 -45.33 11.22
C GLU A 783 -42.56 -44.62 12.27
N LYS A 784 -43.22 -44.02 13.27
CA LYS A 784 -42.56 -43.29 14.36
C LYS A 784 -42.21 -44.26 15.49
N GLU A 785 -40.93 -44.32 15.87
CA GLU A 785 -40.46 -45.14 16.99
C GLU A 785 -40.08 -44.25 18.19
N SER A 786 -40.45 -44.64 19.41
CA SER A 786 -40.18 -43.86 20.64
C SER A 786 -39.55 -44.66 21.79
N GLU A 787 -39.24 -45.93 21.57
CA GLU A 787 -38.61 -46.79 22.58
C GLU A 787 -37.08 -46.58 22.61
N ASN A 788 -36.46 -46.66 23.79
CA ASN A 788 -35.01 -46.54 23.99
C ASN A 788 -34.36 -45.28 23.35
N LEU A 789 -35.06 -44.14 23.42
CA LEU A 789 -34.63 -42.86 22.84
C LEU A 789 -33.22 -42.41 23.26
N ALA A 790 -32.82 -42.64 24.50
CA ALA A 790 -31.51 -42.24 25.00
C ALA A 790 -30.35 -43.02 24.35
N ASP A 791 -30.59 -44.27 23.97
CA ASP A 791 -29.59 -45.14 23.36
C ASP A 791 -29.50 -44.90 21.84
N PHE A 792 -30.63 -44.58 21.22
CA PHE A 792 -30.73 -44.42 19.77
C PHE A 792 -30.56 -42.97 19.28
N CYS A 793 -30.91 -42.00 20.11
CA CYS A 793 -30.79 -40.57 19.85
C CYS A 793 -30.06 -39.89 21.02
N PRO A 794 -28.76 -40.13 21.21
CA PRO A 794 -28.04 -39.78 22.45
C PRO A 794 -27.70 -38.28 22.60
N VAL A 795 -28.15 -37.42 21.68
CA VAL A 795 -27.81 -35.99 21.66
C VAL A 795 -28.65 -35.23 22.67
N GLU A 796 -28.00 -34.56 23.62
CA GLU A 796 -28.67 -33.80 24.68
C GLU A 796 -28.52 -32.28 24.53
N GLY A 797 -27.56 -31.83 23.73
CA GLY A 797 -27.33 -30.40 23.48
C GLY A 797 -26.59 -30.13 22.18
N MET A 798 -26.69 -28.90 21.69
CA MET A 798 -25.91 -28.42 20.56
C MET A 798 -25.22 -27.09 20.88
N LEU A 799 -24.00 -26.93 20.36
CA LEU A 799 -23.27 -25.68 20.32
C LEU A 799 -23.24 -25.17 18.88
N LEU A 800 -23.96 -24.07 18.63
CA LEU A 800 -24.12 -23.46 17.32
C LEU A 800 -23.55 -22.04 17.35
N ALA A 801 -22.50 -21.78 16.56
CA ALA A 801 -21.74 -20.52 16.53
C ALA A 801 -21.39 -19.99 17.95
N GLY A 802 -21.15 -20.90 18.90
CA GLY A 802 -20.82 -20.62 20.29
C GLY A 802 -22.00 -20.27 21.20
N SER A 803 -23.24 -20.45 20.76
CA SER A 803 -24.45 -20.43 21.61
C SER A 803 -24.87 -21.85 21.93
N TRP A 804 -25.13 -22.12 23.22
CA TRP A 804 -25.61 -23.43 23.66
C TRP A 804 -27.13 -23.54 23.54
N PHE A 805 -27.64 -24.64 22.99
CA PHE A 805 -29.07 -24.97 22.96
C PHE A 805 -29.32 -26.36 23.51
N ASN A 806 -30.40 -26.51 24.28
CA ASN A 806 -30.82 -27.83 24.75
C ASN A 806 -31.70 -28.48 23.70
N ILE A 807 -31.38 -29.73 23.39
CA ILE A 807 -32.14 -30.53 22.45
C ILE A 807 -32.83 -31.63 23.24
N GLN A 808 -34.10 -31.89 22.93
CA GLN A 808 -34.80 -33.04 23.47
C GLN A 808 -35.35 -33.92 22.33
N PRO A 809 -34.76 -35.12 22.11
CA PRO A 809 -35.29 -36.10 21.18
C PRO A 809 -36.72 -36.52 21.58
N THR A 810 -37.58 -36.74 20.59
CA THR A 810 -38.98 -37.15 20.85
C THR A 810 -39.35 -38.48 20.21
N HIS A 811 -38.84 -38.76 19.01
CA HIS A 811 -39.04 -40.01 18.27
C HIS A 811 -37.94 -40.15 17.22
N TYR A 812 -37.78 -41.34 16.63
CA TYR A 812 -36.87 -41.57 15.51
C TYR A 812 -37.52 -42.40 14.41
N PHE A 813 -36.87 -42.40 13.25
CA PHE A 813 -37.21 -43.20 12.08
C PHE A 813 -36.00 -44.03 11.67
N THR A 814 -36.22 -45.31 11.41
CA THR A 814 -35.18 -46.22 10.92
C THR A 814 -35.09 -46.13 9.39
N THR A 815 -33.95 -45.68 8.86
CA THR A 815 -33.70 -45.55 7.42
C THR A 815 -32.48 -46.36 6.98
N GLU A 816 -32.32 -46.60 5.67
CA GLU A 816 -31.14 -47.28 5.11
C GLU A 816 -29.82 -46.55 5.39
N GLN A 817 -29.86 -45.23 5.64
CA GLN A 817 -28.68 -44.38 5.86
C GLN A 817 -28.32 -44.22 7.35
N GLY A 818 -29.13 -44.78 8.25
CA GLY A 818 -29.01 -44.62 9.69
C GLY A 818 -30.34 -44.21 10.35
N ARG A 819 -30.27 -43.79 11.61
CA ARG A 819 -31.45 -43.34 12.37
C ARG A 819 -31.63 -41.83 12.24
N LEU A 820 -32.81 -41.40 11.83
CA LEU A 820 -33.22 -40.00 11.83
C LEU A 820 -33.98 -39.69 13.12
N CYS A 821 -33.38 -38.85 13.96
CA CYS A 821 -33.94 -38.50 15.26
C CYS A 821 -34.61 -37.14 15.19
N HIS A 822 -35.93 -37.10 15.45
CA HIS A 822 -36.65 -35.84 15.58
C HIS A 822 -36.44 -35.26 16.99
N PHE A 823 -36.26 -33.94 17.06
CA PHE A 823 -36.04 -33.22 18.30
C PHE A 823 -36.82 -31.91 18.40
N VAL A 824 -36.95 -31.44 19.63
CA VAL A 824 -37.56 -30.15 19.94
C VAL A 824 -36.68 -29.30 20.85
N ILE A 825 -36.85 -27.98 20.76
CA ILE A 825 -36.37 -27.02 21.76
C ILE A 825 -37.60 -26.33 22.37
N PRO A 826 -38.13 -26.87 23.48
CA PRO A 826 -39.45 -26.51 23.99
C PRO A 826 -39.65 -25.01 24.22
N GLN A 827 -38.62 -24.32 24.69
CA GLN A 827 -38.64 -22.90 25.02
C GLN A 827 -38.65 -21.95 23.80
N TYR A 828 -38.42 -22.46 22.59
CA TYR A 828 -38.29 -21.63 21.38
C TYR A 828 -39.15 -22.09 20.19
N ASN A 829 -40.09 -23.03 20.37
CA ASN A 829 -40.93 -23.55 19.26
C ASN A 829 -40.06 -23.99 18.06
N VAL A 830 -39.00 -24.73 18.36
CA VAL A 830 -38.08 -25.31 17.36
C VAL A 830 -38.34 -26.79 17.22
N HIS A 831 -38.42 -27.24 15.97
CA HIS A 831 -38.59 -28.62 15.59
C HIS A 831 -37.59 -28.98 14.50
N GLY A 832 -36.92 -30.12 14.62
CA GLY A 832 -35.88 -30.51 13.68
C GLY A 832 -35.63 -31.99 13.67
N THR A 833 -34.78 -32.41 12.73
CA THR A 833 -34.32 -33.80 12.61
C THR A 833 -32.82 -33.82 12.43
N PHE A 834 -32.15 -34.73 13.14
CA PHE A 834 -30.71 -34.95 13.01
C PHE A 834 -30.36 -36.38 12.63
N LEU A 835 -29.18 -36.54 12.04
CA LEU A 835 -28.54 -37.79 11.66
C LEU A 835 -27.11 -37.82 12.21
N ILE A 836 -26.76 -38.91 12.89
CA ILE A 836 -25.39 -39.20 13.30
C ILE A 836 -24.81 -40.21 12.31
N GLY A 837 -23.68 -39.88 11.70
CA GLY A 837 -22.97 -40.77 10.79
C GLY A 837 -22.09 -41.78 11.53
N ASN A 838 -21.92 -42.96 10.94
CA ASN A 838 -21.16 -44.06 11.53
C ASN A 838 -19.63 -43.97 11.31
N LYS A 839 -19.14 -42.91 10.66
CA LYS A 839 -17.71 -42.70 10.37
C LYS A 839 -17.14 -41.64 11.31
N SER A 840 -15.95 -41.90 11.87
CA SER A 840 -15.21 -40.85 12.57
C SER A 840 -14.76 -39.80 11.57
N VAL A 841 -14.79 -38.54 12.00
CA VAL A 841 -14.38 -37.39 11.22
C VAL A 841 -13.46 -36.53 12.05
N ASP A 842 -12.64 -35.72 11.38
CA ASP A 842 -11.87 -34.71 12.07
C ASP A 842 -12.81 -33.79 12.87
N PRO A 843 -12.48 -33.51 14.14
CA PRO A 843 -13.32 -32.69 15.01
C PRO A 843 -13.46 -31.28 14.42
N TYR A 844 -14.66 -30.73 14.48
CA TYR A 844 -14.87 -29.34 14.10
C TYR A 844 -14.10 -28.39 15.02
N TYR A 845 -13.73 -27.19 14.56
CA TYR A 845 -12.83 -26.30 15.34
C TYR A 845 -13.38 -25.87 16.71
N MET A 846 -14.69 -25.99 16.92
CA MET A 846 -15.35 -25.71 18.20
C MET A 846 -15.44 -26.91 19.14
N THR A 847 -15.13 -28.11 18.64
CA THR A 847 -15.15 -29.34 19.42
C THR A 847 -13.97 -29.35 20.40
N PRO A 848 -14.21 -29.65 21.70
CA PRO A 848 -13.15 -29.67 22.69
C PRO A 848 -12.12 -30.76 22.37
N THR A 849 -10.87 -30.49 22.75
CA THR A 849 -9.74 -31.41 22.53
C THR A 849 -9.96 -32.80 23.14
N SER A 850 -10.76 -32.89 24.21
CA SER A 850 -11.18 -34.15 24.83
C SER A 850 -11.92 -35.10 23.89
N CYS A 851 -12.54 -34.57 22.82
CA CYS A 851 -13.35 -35.29 21.85
C CYS A 851 -12.67 -35.46 20.47
N ALA A 852 -11.41 -35.03 20.32
CA ALA A 852 -10.75 -34.96 19.02
C ALA A 852 -10.69 -36.31 18.28
N ASN A 853 -10.44 -37.40 19.01
CA ASN A 853 -10.27 -38.74 18.41
C ASN A 853 -11.56 -39.57 18.37
N SER A 854 -12.69 -39.04 18.83
CA SER A 854 -13.96 -39.77 18.98
C SER A 854 -15.14 -39.06 18.33
N SER A 855 -14.88 -38.08 17.47
CA SER A 855 -15.91 -37.25 16.84
C SER A 855 -16.59 -37.99 15.68
N LEU A 856 -17.93 -38.01 15.70
CA LEU A 856 -18.74 -38.60 14.64
C LEU A 856 -19.34 -37.53 13.73
N LYS A 857 -19.55 -37.84 12.45
CA LYS A 857 -20.21 -36.91 11.52
C LYS A 857 -21.62 -36.59 12.01
N TYR A 858 -21.98 -35.31 12.01
CA TYR A 858 -23.31 -34.85 12.44
C TYR A 858 -23.95 -33.95 11.37
N SER A 859 -25.23 -34.14 11.11
CA SER A 859 -26.01 -33.31 10.20
C SER A 859 -27.43 -33.16 10.72
N GLN A 860 -27.99 -31.95 10.65
CA GLN A 860 -29.34 -31.69 11.10
C GLN A 860 -29.99 -30.54 10.33
N TYR A 861 -31.30 -30.47 10.39
CA TYR A 861 -32.02 -29.23 10.10
C TYR A 861 -33.06 -28.99 11.18
N PHE A 862 -33.45 -27.72 11.34
CA PHE A 862 -34.61 -27.37 12.13
C PHE A 862 -35.34 -26.17 11.53
N TYR A 863 -36.60 -26.04 11.95
CA TYR A 863 -37.39 -24.84 11.79
C TYR A 863 -37.67 -24.22 13.16
N HIS A 864 -37.58 -22.90 13.23
CA HIS A 864 -37.94 -22.10 14.39
C HIS A 864 -39.17 -21.24 14.04
N GLY A 865 -40.29 -21.46 14.72
CA GLY A 865 -41.51 -20.68 14.47
C GLY A 865 -41.33 -19.19 14.75
N SER A 866 -41.84 -18.32 13.88
CA SER A 866 -41.91 -16.88 14.11
C SER A 866 -43.22 -16.50 14.84
N ILE A 867 -43.42 -15.22 15.17
CA ILE A 867 -44.69 -14.69 15.68
C ILE A 867 -45.75 -14.64 14.55
N GLY A 868 -45.31 -14.64 13.28
CA GLY A 868 -46.17 -14.72 12.10
C GLY A 868 -46.50 -16.15 11.63
N TYR A 869 -47.11 -16.28 10.45
CA TYR A 869 -47.50 -17.56 9.83
C TYR A 869 -46.34 -18.33 9.17
N TYR A 870 -45.09 -18.05 9.55
CA TYR A 870 -43.90 -18.65 8.94
C TYR A 870 -42.86 -19.04 9.99
N SER A 871 -41.88 -19.83 9.58
CA SER A 871 -40.74 -20.27 10.41
C SER A 871 -39.42 -20.05 9.69
N PHE A 872 -38.37 -19.82 10.48
CA PHE A 872 -36.99 -19.74 10.02
C PHE A 872 -36.41 -21.14 9.90
N TYR A 873 -35.84 -21.45 8.75
CA TYR A 873 -35.15 -22.71 8.47
C TYR A 873 -33.64 -22.53 8.63
N GLU A 874 -33.02 -23.52 9.26
CA GLU A 874 -31.58 -23.66 9.30
C GLU A 874 -31.18 -25.12 9.11
N GLU A 875 -30.20 -25.34 8.23
CA GLU A 875 -29.55 -26.64 8.04
C GLU A 875 -28.09 -26.55 8.45
N GLN A 876 -27.59 -27.57 9.13
CA GLN A 876 -26.33 -27.53 9.86
C GLN A 876 -25.55 -28.83 9.70
N THR A 877 -24.23 -28.68 9.74
CA THR A 877 -23.29 -29.80 9.75
C THR A 877 -22.21 -29.59 10.79
N GLY A 878 -21.60 -30.69 11.24
CA GLY A 878 -20.48 -30.63 12.16
C GLY A 878 -20.11 -31.99 12.72
N SER A 879 -19.69 -32.00 13.98
CA SER A 879 -19.25 -33.19 14.69
C SER A 879 -20.01 -33.40 15.99
N TYR A 880 -20.41 -34.63 16.26
CA TYR A 880 -20.99 -35.06 17.53
C TYR A 880 -19.89 -35.62 18.42
N CYS A 881 -19.83 -35.19 19.69
CA CYS A 881 -18.99 -35.80 20.70
C CYS A 881 -19.79 -36.78 21.57
N PRO A 882 -19.44 -38.09 21.56
CA PRO A 882 -20.09 -39.08 22.42
C PRO A 882 -19.79 -38.91 23.91
N LYS A 883 -18.67 -38.27 24.29
CA LYS A 883 -18.23 -38.14 25.69
C LYS A 883 -19.06 -37.16 26.50
N ASP A 884 -19.50 -36.06 25.87
CA ASP A 884 -20.31 -35.01 26.50
C ASP A 884 -21.72 -34.89 25.90
N LYS A 885 -22.08 -35.81 24.99
CA LYS A 885 -23.38 -35.89 24.31
C LYS A 885 -23.78 -34.60 23.59
N THR A 886 -22.79 -33.85 23.09
CA THR A 886 -22.99 -32.53 22.46
C THR A 886 -22.70 -32.56 20.97
N ALA A 887 -23.57 -31.93 20.18
CA ALA A 887 -23.32 -31.64 18.78
C ALA A 887 -22.64 -30.27 18.59
N TYR A 888 -21.48 -30.24 17.94
CA TYR A 888 -20.73 -29.04 17.59
C TYR A 888 -20.94 -28.72 16.12
N ILE A 889 -21.69 -27.66 15.82
CA ILE A 889 -22.29 -27.47 14.50
C ILE A 889 -22.15 -26.04 13.97
N VAL A 890 -22.19 -25.92 12.64
CA VAL A 890 -22.21 -24.65 11.90
C VAL A 890 -23.37 -24.64 10.90
N GLY A 891 -23.94 -23.46 10.65
CA GLY A 891 -24.95 -23.27 9.62
C GLY A 891 -24.39 -23.51 8.21
N GLN A 892 -25.10 -24.34 7.45
CA GLN A 892 -24.86 -24.68 6.06
C GLN A 892 -25.93 -24.07 5.13
N GLY A 893 -27.19 -24.05 5.56
CA GLY A 893 -28.33 -23.55 4.77
C GLY A 893 -29.26 -22.69 5.63
N LEU A 894 -29.85 -21.66 5.01
CA LEU A 894 -30.81 -20.76 5.64
C LEU A 894 -32.00 -20.52 4.72
N GLY A 895 -33.16 -20.26 5.29
CA GLY A 895 -34.37 -19.98 4.53
C GLY A 895 -35.59 -19.76 5.43
N THR A 896 -36.76 -19.68 4.83
CA THR A 896 -38.04 -19.50 5.55
C THR A 896 -39.14 -20.30 4.88
N TYR A 897 -40.15 -20.73 5.64
CA TYR A 897 -41.30 -21.44 5.08
C TYR A 897 -42.58 -21.11 5.83
N ASP A 898 -43.71 -21.06 5.12
CA ASP A 898 -45.03 -20.71 5.67
C ASP A 898 -45.63 -21.88 6.47
N ILE A 899 -44.96 -22.23 7.58
CA ILE A 899 -45.35 -23.28 8.52
C ILE A 899 -45.04 -22.83 9.96
N ASN A 900 -45.94 -23.12 10.89
CA ASN A 900 -45.77 -22.78 12.31
C ASN A 900 -46.67 -23.67 13.19
N GLY A 901 -46.46 -23.64 14.51
CA GLY A 901 -47.29 -24.34 15.50
C GLY A 901 -47.31 -25.85 15.31
N GLN A 902 -48.49 -26.48 15.43
CA GLN A 902 -48.61 -27.95 15.36
C GLN A 902 -48.14 -28.53 14.02
N LEU A 903 -48.42 -27.86 12.90
CA LEU A 903 -47.97 -28.30 11.58
C LEU A 903 -46.45 -28.41 11.49
N LEU A 904 -45.73 -27.57 12.24
CA LEU A 904 -44.28 -27.61 12.30
C LEU A 904 -43.75 -28.85 13.01
N ALA A 905 -44.47 -29.33 14.03
CA ALA A 905 -44.11 -30.53 14.79
C ALA A 905 -44.33 -31.84 14.02
N GLU A 906 -45.11 -31.78 12.94
CA GLU A 906 -45.47 -32.92 12.09
C GLU A 906 -44.73 -32.90 10.75
N ASP A 907 -43.90 -31.88 10.47
CA ASP A 907 -43.17 -31.78 9.20
C ASP A 907 -42.11 -32.89 9.06
N ARG A 908 -42.24 -33.67 7.99
CA ARG A 908 -41.30 -34.73 7.62
C ARG A 908 -40.18 -34.25 6.68
N GLY A 909 -40.21 -32.97 6.30
CA GLY A 909 -39.35 -32.42 5.25
C GLY A 909 -39.80 -32.83 3.84
N ARG A 910 -39.33 -32.09 2.82
CA ARG A 910 -39.54 -32.42 1.40
C ARG A 910 -38.30 -32.05 0.61
N SER A 911 -38.05 -32.77 -0.49
CA SER A 911 -36.92 -32.53 -1.41
C SER A 911 -37.16 -31.41 -2.43
N GLN A 912 -38.33 -30.76 -2.39
CA GLN A 912 -38.68 -29.61 -3.23
C GLN A 912 -38.22 -28.29 -2.60
N TYR A 913 -38.08 -27.24 -3.42
CA TYR A 913 -37.79 -25.90 -2.92
C TYR A 913 -38.93 -25.37 -2.05
N ARG A 914 -38.56 -24.75 -0.93
CA ARG A 914 -39.46 -24.12 0.03
C ARG A 914 -39.07 -22.65 0.20
N TYR A 915 -40.06 -21.79 0.39
CA TYR A 915 -39.87 -20.37 0.69
C TYR A 915 -41.12 -19.84 1.41
N SER A 916 -41.00 -18.68 2.09
CA SER A 916 -42.14 -17.99 2.71
C SER A 916 -42.57 -16.79 1.88
N LEU A 917 -43.84 -16.76 1.46
CA LEU A 917 -44.44 -15.59 0.82
C LEU A 917 -44.66 -14.47 1.85
N TRP A 918 -45.03 -14.83 3.08
CA TRP A 918 -45.27 -13.86 4.16
C TRP A 918 -44.01 -13.10 4.55
N TYR A 919 -42.90 -13.81 4.79
CA TYR A 919 -41.61 -13.19 5.08
C TYR A 919 -41.15 -12.31 3.92
N SER A 920 -41.28 -12.81 2.69
CA SER A 920 -40.91 -12.08 1.48
C SER A 920 -41.69 -10.77 1.39
N PHE A 921 -43.02 -10.79 1.52
CA PHE A 921 -43.84 -9.58 1.42
C PHE A 921 -43.58 -8.59 2.56
N GLY A 922 -43.55 -9.06 3.82
CA GLY A 922 -43.32 -8.20 4.99
C GLY A 922 -41.94 -7.55 4.99
N GLY A 923 -40.90 -8.33 4.66
CA GLY A 923 -39.54 -7.80 4.58
C GLY A 923 -39.33 -6.87 3.36
N ALA A 924 -40.01 -7.10 2.24
CA ALA A 924 -39.99 -6.18 1.10
C ALA A 924 -40.59 -4.81 1.47
N ILE A 925 -41.71 -4.77 2.20
CA ILE A 925 -42.31 -3.54 2.74
C ILE A 925 -41.31 -2.83 3.66
N TRP A 926 -40.65 -3.57 4.55
CA TRP A 926 -39.67 -3.00 5.48
C TRP A 926 -38.44 -2.41 4.78
N ILE A 927 -37.90 -3.10 3.77
CA ILE A 927 -36.77 -2.62 2.96
C ILE A 927 -37.17 -1.37 2.19
N ALA A 928 -38.33 -1.38 1.54
CA ALA A 928 -38.85 -0.22 0.83
C ALA A 928 -39.01 0.98 1.78
N TYR A 929 -39.56 0.76 2.97
CA TYR A 929 -39.68 1.78 4.01
C TYR A 929 -38.32 2.37 4.42
N ARG A 930 -37.33 1.51 4.71
CA ARG A 930 -35.97 1.94 5.09
C ARG A 930 -35.25 2.68 3.96
N ALA A 931 -35.42 2.24 2.71
CA ALA A 931 -34.87 2.92 1.54
C ALA A 931 -35.43 4.34 1.38
N LEU A 932 -36.74 4.52 1.61
CA LEU A 932 -37.38 5.83 1.57
C LEU A 932 -36.88 6.75 2.70
N VAL A 933 -36.70 6.22 3.92
CA VAL A 933 -36.10 6.96 5.05
C VAL A 933 -34.66 7.38 4.73
N LEU A 934 -33.86 6.49 4.13
CA LEU A 934 -32.50 6.79 3.70
C LEU A 934 -32.44 7.90 2.65
N ARG A 935 -33.30 7.81 1.62
CA ARG A 935 -33.41 8.84 0.58
C ARG A 935 -33.77 10.19 1.17
N ARG A 936 -34.75 10.23 2.09
CA ARG A 936 -35.15 11.45 2.80
C ARG A 936 -33.98 12.05 3.58
N SER A 937 -33.24 11.21 4.32
CA SER A 937 -32.07 11.63 5.09
C SER A 937 -30.96 12.18 4.19
N PHE A 938 -30.66 11.50 3.09
CA PHE A 938 -29.67 11.95 2.10
C PHE A 938 -29.96 13.35 1.57
N ILE A 939 -31.20 13.60 1.13
CA ILE A 939 -31.60 14.91 0.59
C ILE A 939 -31.49 15.99 1.66
N SER A 940 -31.92 15.68 2.91
CA SER A 940 -31.82 16.61 4.04
C SER A 940 -30.37 16.95 4.38
N SER A 941 -29.50 15.94 4.53
CA SER A 941 -28.07 16.11 4.81
C SER A 941 -27.32 16.84 3.69
N LYS A 942 -27.66 16.57 2.42
CA LYS A 942 -27.08 17.29 1.27
C LYS A 942 -27.41 18.78 1.33
N ARG A 943 -28.68 19.14 1.55
CA ARG A 943 -29.11 20.55 1.63
C ARG A 943 -28.52 21.26 2.82
N GLN A 944 -28.47 20.59 3.98
CA GLN A 944 -27.85 21.15 5.17
C GLN A 944 -26.34 21.37 4.96
N GLY A 945 -25.66 20.44 4.30
CA GLY A 945 -24.25 20.60 3.94
C GLY A 945 -24.00 21.78 3.00
N GLN A 946 -24.83 21.91 1.96
CA GLN A 946 -24.78 23.06 1.05
C GLN A 946 -24.98 24.39 1.78
N MET A 947 -26.00 24.47 2.64
CA MET A 947 -26.27 25.67 3.45
C MET A 947 -25.12 25.99 4.42
N CYS A 948 -24.50 24.98 5.05
CA CYS A 948 -23.31 25.18 5.87
C CYS A 948 -22.12 25.71 5.05
N ASP A 949 -21.89 25.13 3.87
CA ASP A 949 -20.80 25.55 2.99
C ASP A 949 -21.04 26.99 2.46
N GLU A 950 -22.29 27.37 2.14
CA GLU A 950 -22.69 28.72 1.74
C GLU A 950 -22.52 29.76 2.88
N MET A 951 -22.79 29.36 4.12
CA MET A 951 -22.60 30.22 5.31
C MET A 951 -21.16 30.19 5.85
N ASN A 952 -20.23 29.48 5.21
CA ASN A 952 -18.85 29.27 5.65
C ASN A 952 -18.73 28.69 7.09
N GLU A 953 -19.62 27.76 7.41
CA GLU A 953 -19.80 27.18 8.74
C GLU A 953 -19.39 25.70 8.75
N ASP A 954 -18.34 25.35 9.50
CA ASP A 954 -17.85 23.97 9.56
C ASP A 954 -18.66 23.10 10.54
N LEU A 955 -18.76 21.80 10.24
CA LEU A 955 -19.33 20.80 11.16
C LEU A 955 -18.23 19.89 11.69
N ASN A 956 -18.21 19.66 13.00
CA ASN A 956 -17.37 18.62 13.57
C ASN A 956 -17.97 17.21 13.31
N ARG A 957 -17.17 16.15 13.51
CA ARG A 957 -17.62 14.77 13.22
C ARG A 957 -18.82 14.34 14.07
N LYS A 958 -18.90 14.80 15.33
CA LYS A 958 -19.97 14.46 16.26
C LYS A 958 -21.27 15.13 15.84
N GLU A 959 -21.22 16.42 15.49
CA GLU A 959 -22.34 17.21 14.98
C GLU A 959 -22.90 16.59 13.69
N ALA A 960 -22.03 16.23 12.74
CA ALA A 960 -22.45 15.60 11.49
C ALA A 960 -23.14 14.25 11.73
N LEU A 961 -22.64 13.44 12.66
CA LEU A 961 -23.22 12.14 12.98
C LEU A 961 -24.60 12.27 13.65
N VAL A 962 -24.73 13.15 14.66
CA VAL A 962 -26.00 13.41 15.36
C VAL A 962 -27.06 13.93 14.38
N LEU A 963 -26.69 14.88 13.52
CA LEU A 963 -27.57 15.46 12.52
C LEU A 963 -28.08 14.40 11.53
N VAL A 964 -27.21 13.51 11.05
CA VAL A 964 -27.60 12.40 10.17
C VAL A 964 -28.52 11.41 10.89
N GLN A 965 -28.20 11.05 12.14
CA GLN A 965 -29.00 10.11 12.93
C GLN A 965 -30.41 10.66 13.22
N GLU A 966 -30.54 11.95 13.51
CA GLU A 966 -31.84 12.62 13.65
C GLU A 966 -32.68 12.55 12.36
N ASN A 967 -32.03 12.69 11.20
CA ASN A 967 -32.68 12.60 9.89
C ASN A 967 -33.08 11.16 9.51
N LEU A 968 -32.40 10.14 10.05
CA LEU A 968 -32.70 8.71 9.89
C LEU A 968 -33.80 8.19 10.82
N ARG A 969 -34.53 9.06 11.51
CA ARG A 969 -35.64 8.66 12.40
C ARG A 969 -36.69 7.78 11.70
N LEU A 970 -37.16 6.79 12.45
CA LEU A 970 -38.13 5.78 12.01
C LEU A 970 -39.57 6.29 12.03
N ALA A 971 -39.93 7.24 12.88
CA ALA A 971 -41.24 7.89 12.86
C ALA A 971 -41.06 9.36 12.44
N ALA A 972 -41.91 9.84 11.53
CA ALA A 972 -41.89 11.25 11.13
C ALA A 972 -42.55 12.15 12.19
N HIS A 973 -42.32 13.46 12.10
CA HIS A 973 -43.03 14.41 12.98
C HIS A 973 -44.55 14.32 12.76
N GLY A 974 -45.31 14.14 13.85
CA GLY A 974 -46.77 14.00 13.80
C GLY A 974 -47.27 12.56 13.60
N ALA A 975 -46.43 11.54 13.71
CA ALA A 975 -46.87 10.15 13.73
C ALA A 975 -47.85 9.87 14.91
N THR A 976 -48.91 9.11 14.65
CA THR A 976 -49.83 8.59 15.67
C THR A 976 -49.25 7.31 16.29
N ASN A 977 -49.79 6.87 17.43
CA ASN A 977 -49.36 5.61 18.04
C ASN A 977 -49.69 4.38 17.17
N TYR A 978 -50.74 4.43 16.35
CA TYR A 978 -51.03 3.41 15.34
C TYR A 978 -49.91 3.29 14.31
N HIS A 979 -49.45 4.43 13.76
CA HIS A 979 -48.32 4.41 12.83
C HIS A 979 -47.04 3.87 13.49
N ARG A 980 -46.77 4.24 14.75
CA ARG A 980 -45.61 3.73 15.51
C ARG A 980 -45.73 2.22 15.76
N ALA A 981 -46.93 1.70 16.03
CA ALA A 981 -47.15 0.27 16.23
C ALA A 981 -46.86 -0.57 14.97
N VAL A 982 -47.24 -0.09 13.79
CA VAL A 982 -46.92 -0.75 12.50
C VAL A 982 -45.40 -0.79 12.28
N VAL A 983 -44.70 0.32 12.50
CA VAL A 983 -43.24 0.39 12.38
C VAL A 983 -42.56 -0.49 13.43
N PHE A 984 -43.13 -0.59 14.64
CA PHE A 984 -42.64 -1.44 15.72
C PHE A 984 -42.69 -2.92 15.31
N TYR A 985 -43.80 -3.38 14.75
CA TYR A 985 -43.94 -4.75 14.26
C TYR A 985 -42.87 -5.10 13.21
N LEU A 986 -42.72 -4.26 12.17
CA LEU A 986 -41.71 -4.49 11.12
C LEU A 986 -40.27 -4.47 11.65
N LEU A 987 -40.01 -3.64 12.67
CA LEU A 987 -38.70 -3.56 13.32
C LEU A 987 -38.39 -4.82 14.15
N VAL A 988 -39.38 -5.39 14.84
CA VAL A 988 -39.21 -6.64 15.61
C VAL A 988 -38.84 -7.80 14.68
N GLU A 989 -39.55 -7.97 13.56
CA GLU A 989 -39.24 -9.00 12.55
C GLU A 989 -37.81 -8.86 11.99
N SER A 990 -37.35 -7.62 11.81
CA SER A 990 -35.98 -7.31 11.40
C SER A 990 -34.93 -7.67 12.46
N ILE A 991 -35.23 -7.48 13.75
CA ILE A 991 -34.33 -7.85 14.86
C ILE A 991 -34.21 -9.37 14.93
N THR A 992 -35.32 -10.08 14.79
CA THR A 992 -35.33 -11.55 14.77
C THR A 992 -34.47 -12.08 13.62
N THR A 993 -34.62 -11.52 12.42
CA THR A 993 -33.77 -11.87 11.26
C THR A 993 -32.27 -11.68 11.55
N ASP A 994 -31.88 -10.55 12.15
CA ASP A 994 -30.49 -10.27 12.50
C ASP A 994 -29.96 -11.24 13.58
N LEU A 995 -30.79 -11.59 14.57
CA LEU A 995 -30.46 -12.56 15.61
C LEU A 995 -30.22 -13.95 15.03
N PHE A 996 -31.07 -14.44 14.12
CA PHE A 996 -30.86 -15.74 13.47
C PHE A 996 -29.57 -15.79 12.68
N LEU A 997 -29.19 -14.72 11.98
CA LEU A 997 -27.92 -14.69 11.25
C LEU A 997 -26.70 -14.71 12.15
N LEU A 998 -26.80 -14.05 13.32
CA LEU A 998 -25.78 -14.04 14.35
C LEU A 998 -25.60 -15.41 14.99
N ILE A 999 -26.69 -16.15 15.16
CA ILE A 999 -26.67 -17.51 15.71
C ILE A 999 -26.20 -18.52 14.65
N ALA A 1000 -26.56 -18.34 13.38
CA ALA A 1000 -26.33 -19.35 12.34
C ALA A 1000 -24.93 -19.31 11.70
N ASN A 1001 -24.29 -18.14 11.62
CA ASN A 1001 -23.03 -17.97 10.91
C ASN A 1001 -21.91 -17.61 11.87
N ASP A 1002 -20.73 -18.18 11.69
CA ASP A 1002 -19.53 -17.78 12.42
C ASP A 1002 -18.57 -16.95 11.54
N GLY A 1003 -17.77 -16.06 12.16
CA GLY A 1003 -16.71 -15.31 11.46
C GLY A 1003 -16.86 -13.78 11.41
N PHE A 1004 -15.95 -13.12 10.65
CA PHE A 1004 -15.82 -11.65 10.68
C PHE A 1004 -17.08 -10.90 10.20
N LEU A 1005 -17.76 -11.40 9.18
CA LEU A 1005 -18.98 -10.79 8.67
C LEU A 1005 -20.15 -10.90 9.68
N THR A 1006 -20.18 -11.97 10.48
CA THR A 1006 -21.10 -12.10 11.61
C THR A 1006 -20.81 -11.05 12.69
N LYS A 1007 -19.53 -10.81 13.00
CA LYS A 1007 -19.15 -9.76 13.97
C LYS A 1007 -19.57 -8.36 13.53
N VAL A 1008 -19.65 -8.11 12.23
CA VAL A 1008 -20.18 -6.86 11.68
C VAL A 1008 -21.71 -6.77 11.83
N GLN A 1009 -22.43 -7.91 11.84
CA GLN A 1009 -23.88 -7.95 11.99
C GLN A 1009 -24.36 -7.47 13.38
N TYR A 1010 -23.52 -7.58 14.43
CA TYR A 1010 -23.82 -6.98 15.74
C TYR A 1010 -24.11 -5.48 15.67
N VAL A 1011 -23.52 -4.77 14.70
CA VAL A 1011 -23.77 -3.34 14.47
C VAL A 1011 -25.19 -3.11 13.95
N SER A 1012 -25.67 -3.95 13.02
CA SER A 1012 -27.05 -3.90 12.51
C SER A 1012 -28.05 -4.19 13.62
N MET A 1013 -27.79 -5.26 14.39
CA MET A 1013 -28.65 -5.65 15.50
C MET A 1013 -28.73 -4.57 16.57
N GLY A 1014 -27.59 -4.02 16.99
CA GLY A 1014 -27.53 -2.92 17.94
C GLY A 1014 -28.31 -1.69 17.45
N TYR A 1015 -28.16 -1.32 16.18
CA TYR A 1015 -28.90 -0.21 15.58
C TYR A 1015 -30.43 -0.44 15.58
N ASN A 1016 -30.88 -1.64 15.23
CA ASN A 1016 -32.31 -2.00 15.26
C ASN A 1016 -32.87 -2.04 16.69
N LEU A 1017 -32.11 -2.55 17.66
CA LEU A 1017 -32.46 -2.57 19.08
C LEU A 1017 -32.56 -1.15 19.67
N SER A 1018 -31.65 -0.24 19.29
CA SER A 1018 -31.77 1.17 19.64
C SER A 1018 -33.03 1.81 19.03
N GLY A 1019 -33.35 1.46 17.79
CA GLY A 1019 -34.59 1.88 17.14
C GLY A 1019 -35.83 1.45 17.93
N LEU A 1020 -35.82 0.20 18.43
CA LEU A 1020 -36.91 -0.41 19.17
C LEU A 1020 -37.16 0.33 20.48
N LEU A 1021 -36.11 0.51 21.29
CA LEU A 1021 -36.21 1.19 22.58
C LEU A 1021 -36.70 2.63 22.44
N VAL A 1022 -36.20 3.34 21.43
CA VAL A 1022 -36.64 4.72 21.19
C VAL A 1022 -38.09 4.77 20.73
N LEU A 1023 -38.51 3.87 19.83
CA LEU A 1023 -39.88 3.84 19.34
C LEU A 1023 -40.89 3.51 20.46
N VAL A 1024 -40.54 2.58 21.35
CA VAL A 1024 -41.32 2.28 22.57
C VAL A 1024 -41.41 3.51 23.46
N PHE A 1025 -40.29 4.19 23.70
CA PHE A 1025 -40.29 5.41 24.51
C PHE A 1025 -41.14 6.52 23.88
N GLU A 1026 -41.10 6.70 22.56
CA GLU A 1026 -41.95 7.67 21.86
C GLU A 1026 -43.45 7.35 22.01
N ILE A 1027 -43.84 6.07 22.00
CA ILE A 1027 -45.23 5.64 22.25
C ILE A 1027 -45.66 6.04 23.66
N ILE A 1028 -44.83 5.78 24.67
CA ILE A 1028 -45.07 6.14 26.09
C ILE A 1028 -45.07 7.66 26.29
N GLU A 1029 -44.16 8.38 25.64
CA GLU A 1029 -44.09 9.84 25.70
C GLU A 1029 -45.36 10.49 25.12
N ASN A 1030 -45.96 9.88 24.10
CA ASN A 1030 -47.19 10.37 23.48
C ASN A 1030 -48.47 10.08 24.30
N THR A 1031 -48.47 9.09 25.21
CA THR A 1031 -49.64 8.78 26.06
C THR A 1031 -49.80 9.71 27.28
N ARG A 1032 -48.92 10.71 27.44
CA ARG A 1032 -48.88 11.65 28.59
C ARG A 1032 -48.78 10.97 29.97
N CYS A 1033 -48.37 9.70 30.03
CA CYS A 1033 -48.28 8.94 31.28
C CYS A 1033 -47.09 9.36 32.18
N LEU A 1034 -46.14 10.16 31.68
CA LEU A 1034 -44.95 10.60 32.40
C LEU A 1034 -45.01 12.10 32.70
N SER A 1035 -44.71 12.49 33.94
CA SER A 1035 -44.47 13.89 34.28
C SER A 1035 -43.25 14.42 33.52
N GLU A 1036 -43.21 15.72 33.23
CA GLU A 1036 -42.12 16.33 32.45
C GLU A 1036 -40.73 16.12 33.09
N LYS A 1037 -40.65 16.20 34.42
CA LYS A 1037 -39.42 15.93 35.17
C LYS A 1037 -38.94 14.49 35.00
N LEU A 1038 -39.84 13.51 35.10
CA LEU A 1038 -39.50 12.10 34.90
C LEU A 1038 -39.16 11.81 33.44
N ARG A 1039 -39.91 12.38 32.50
CA ARG A 1039 -39.68 12.25 31.05
C ARG A 1039 -38.26 12.68 30.66
N VAL A 1040 -37.86 13.89 31.07
CA VAL A 1040 -36.53 14.44 30.74
C VAL A 1040 -35.43 13.65 31.45
N SER A 1041 -35.64 13.25 32.71
CA SER A 1041 -34.67 12.43 33.44
C SER A 1041 -34.43 11.08 32.77
N ILE A 1042 -35.50 10.38 32.36
CA ILE A 1042 -35.42 9.11 31.62
C ILE A 1042 -34.74 9.33 30.25
N LYS A 1043 -35.10 10.40 29.53
CA LYS A 1043 -34.54 10.71 28.22
C LYS A 1043 -33.02 10.96 28.29
N ARG A 1044 -32.54 11.77 29.24
CA ARG A 1044 -31.11 12.04 29.40
C ARG A 1044 -30.33 10.82 29.91
N LEU A 1045 -30.92 10.01 30.79
CA LEU A 1045 -30.26 8.82 31.37
C LEU A 1045 -30.17 7.64 30.38
N LEU A 1046 -31.23 7.39 29.61
CA LEU A 1046 -31.35 6.17 28.78
C LEU A 1046 -31.28 6.43 27.27
N PHE A 1047 -31.53 7.66 26.83
CA PHE A 1047 -31.67 8.02 25.42
C PHE A 1047 -30.74 9.17 25.06
N SER A 1048 -29.43 8.93 25.17
CA SER A 1048 -28.41 9.89 24.74
C SER A 1048 -27.55 9.37 23.59
N TYR A 1049 -27.12 10.26 22.72
CA TYR A 1049 -26.27 9.93 21.57
C TYR A 1049 -24.91 9.35 21.98
N GLU A 1050 -24.37 9.78 23.11
CA GLU A 1050 -23.08 9.30 23.62
C GLU A 1050 -23.14 7.90 24.24
N THR A 1051 -24.31 7.49 24.76
CA THR A 1051 -24.47 6.22 25.48
C THR A 1051 -25.08 5.12 24.62
N ALA A 1052 -25.83 5.50 23.58
CA ALA A 1052 -26.51 4.56 22.69
C ALA A 1052 -25.53 3.54 22.09
N LEU A 1053 -24.63 3.99 21.20
CA LEU A 1053 -23.75 3.11 20.45
C LEU A 1053 -22.97 2.13 21.35
N VAL A 1054 -22.48 2.62 22.49
CA VAL A 1054 -21.76 1.81 23.48
C VAL A 1054 -22.70 0.77 24.11
N GLY A 1055 -23.87 1.19 24.57
CA GLY A 1055 -24.87 0.29 25.15
C GLY A 1055 -25.30 -0.82 24.18
N GLU A 1056 -25.47 -0.49 22.90
CA GLU A 1056 -25.90 -1.46 21.90
C GLU A 1056 -24.80 -2.43 21.48
N ILE A 1057 -23.56 -1.97 21.30
CA ILE A 1057 -22.43 -2.84 20.97
C ILE A 1057 -22.11 -3.78 22.13
N CYS A 1058 -22.08 -3.26 23.37
CA CYS A 1058 -21.84 -4.09 24.55
C CYS A 1058 -22.95 -5.14 24.72
N THR A 1059 -24.21 -4.76 24.52
CA THR A 1059 -25.33 -5.71 24.60
C THR A 1059 -25.24 -6.75 23.49
N ALA A 1060 -24.98 -6.34 22.25
CA ALA A 1060 -24.83 -7.26 21.13
C ALA A 1060 -23.67 -8.27 21.34
N ALA A 1061 -22.54 -7.81 21.90
CA ALA A 1061 -21.41 -8.68 22.23
C ALA A 1061 -21.71 -9.67 23.36
N LEU A 1062 -22.50 -9.26 24.36
CA LEU A 1062 -22.88 -10.10 25.50
C LEU A 1062 -24.10 -10.99 25.22
N GLN A 1063 -24.83 -10.75 24.14
CA GLN A 1063 -26.09 -11.43 23.84
C GLN A 1063 -25.95 -12.94 23.67
N GLN A 1064 -24.87 -13.39 23.03
CA GLN A 1064 -24.53 -14.81 22.89
C GLN A 1064 -24.29 -15.50 24.23
N TYR A 1065 -23.62 -14.80 25.15
CA TYR A 1065 -23.41 -15.27 26.51
C TYR A 1065 -24.74 -15.31 27.28
N SER A 1066 -25.56 -14.27 27.19
CA SER A 1066 -26.89 -14.23 27.81
C SER A 1066 -27.79 -15.36 27.33
N LEU A 1067 -27.79 -15.67 26.03
CA LEU A 1067 -28.55 -16.78 25.44
C LEU A 1067 -28.06 -18.13 25.97
N THR A 1068 -26.74 -18.32 26.05
CA THR A 1068 -26.12 -19.54 26.60
C THR A 1068 -26.46 -19.75 28.07
N VAL A 1069 -26.39 -18.70 28.88
CA VAL A 1069 -26.77 -18.76 30.30
C VAL A 1069 -28.25 -19.05 30.46
N LEU A 1070 -29.12 -18.39 29.68
CA LEU A 1070 -30.56 -18.62 29.72
C LEU A 1070 -30.90 -20.06 29.33
N ASN A 1071 -30.25 -20.60 28.30
CA ASN A 1071 -30.45 -21.98 27.88
C ASN A 1071 -29.93 -22.98 28.91
N ARG A 1072 -28.86 -22.66 29.66
CA ARG A 1072 -28.37 -23.52 30.74
C ARG A 1072 -29.16 -23.40 32.05
N SER A 1073 -30.20 -22.57 32.10
CA SER A 1073 -31.09 -22.45 33.25
C SER A 1073 -32.11 -23.59 33.33
N ASN A 1074 -32.92 -23.61 34.39
CA ASN A 1074 -34.01 -24.56 34.61
C ASN A 1074 -35.08 -24.55 33.49
N LEU A 1075 -35.04 -23.58 32.56
CA LEU A 1075 -35.87 -23.59 31.35
C LEU A 1075 -35.66 -24.86 30.50
N ARG A 1076 -34.52 -25.54 30.63
CA ARG A 1076 -34.26 -26.84 29.98
C ARG A 1076 -35.30 -27.92 30.32
N GLU A 1077 -35.87 -27.89 31.52
CA GLU A 1077 -36.76 -28.94 32.04
C GLU A 1077 -38.24 -28.70 31.75
N THR A 1078 -38.57 -27.69 30.91
CA THR A 1078 -39.94 -27.18 30.75
C THR A 1078 -40.77 -27.87 29.67
N ARG A 1079 -40.34 -29.03 29.15
CA ARG A 1079 -41.07 -29.75 28.09
C ARG A 1079 -42.48 -30.17 28.51
N SER A 1080 -42.66 -30.66 29.74
CA SER A 1080 -43.98 -31.05 30.25
C SER A 1080 -44.96 -29.87 30.23
N THR A 1081 -44.49 -28.68 30.61
CA THR A 1081 -45.24 -27.43 30.55
C THR A 1081 -45.53 -27.01 29.10
N ALA A 1082 -44.55 -27.11 28.20
CA ALA A 1082 -44.72 -26.80 26.78
C ALA A 1082 -45.76 -27.71 26.10
N LEU A 1083 -45.76 -29.00 26.44
CA LEU A 1083 -46.78 -29.96 25.97
C LEU A 1083 -48.17 -29.67 26.53
N ALA A 1084 -48.26 -29.22 27.78
CA ALA A 1084 -49.53 -28.93 28.43
C ALA A 1084 -50.22 -27.67 27.89
N VAL A 1085 -49.46 -26.64 27.49
CA VAL A 1085 -50.01 -25.35 27.01
C VAL A 1085 -49.98 -25.24 25.49
N SER A 1086 -48.84 -25.55 24.87
CA SER A 1086 -48.51 -25.53 23.43
C SER A 1086 -47.08 -25.00 23.28
N TYR A 1087 -46.28 -25.63 22.40
CA TYR A 1087 -44.93 -25.17 22.05
C TYR A 1087 -44.91 -23.72 21.56
N TYR A 1088 -45.95 -23.27 20.85
CA TYR A 1088 -46.07 -21.89 20.37
C TYR A 1088 -46.24 -20.91 21.54
N ALA A 1089 -47.22 -21.15 22.42
CA ALA A 1089 -47.51 -20.25 23.54
C ALA A 1089 -46.35 -20.21 24.56
N TRP A 1090 -45.74 -21.36 24.86
CA TRP A 1090 -44.59 -21.42 25.75
C TRP A 1090 -43.35 -20.72 25.16
N SER A 1091 -43.17 -20.76 23.84
CA SER A 1091 -42.09 -20.02 23.19
C SER A 1091 -42.20 -18.51 23.34
N LEU A 1092 -43.41 -17.95 23.43
CA LEU A 1092 -43.59 -16.52 23.69
C LEU A 1092 -43.07 -16.14 25.08
N VAL A 1093 -43.23 -17.02 26.06
CA VAL A 1093 -42.67 -16.84 27.40
C VAL A 1093 -41.13 -16.92 27.33
N GLY A 1094 -40.58 -17.94 26.66
CA GLY A 1094 -39.12 -18.07 26.48
C GLY A 1094 -38.48 -16.87 25.78
N HIS A 1095 -39.07 -16.41 24.67
CA HIS A 1095 -38.66 -15.20 23.95
C HIS A 1095 -38.86 -13.94 24.81
N GLY A 1096 -39.95 -13.86 25.57
CA GLY A 1096 -40.22 -12.76 26.49
C GLY A 1096 -39.14 -12.61 27.55
N VAL A 1097 -38.72 -13.71 28.17
CA VAL A 1097 -37.60 -13.71 29.13
C VAL A 1097 -36.32 -13.22 28.46
N PHE A 1098 -35.97 -13.75 27.29
CA PHE A 1098 -34.78 -13.34 26.56
C PHE A 1098 -34.79 -11.84 26.19
N VAL A 1099 -35.92 -11.34 25.69
CA VAL A 1099 -36.10 -9.92 25.32
C VAL A 1099 -36.00 -9.03 26.55
N LEU A 1100 -36.63 -9.41 27.67
CA LEU A 1100 -36.55 -8.66 28.92
C LEU A 1100 -35.12 -8.62 29.47
N THR A 1101 -34.39 -9.75 29.44
CA THR A 1101 -32.98 -9.78 29.82
C THR A 1101 -32.15 -8.86 28.93
N THR A 1102 -32.38 -8.88 27.62
CA THR A 1102 -31.68 -8.01 26.66
C THR A 1102 -31.99 -6.53 26.94
N ILE A 1103 -33.26 -6.17 27.15
CA ILE A 1103 -33.67 -4.80 27.47
C ILE A 1103 -33.04 -4.35 28.79
N ALA A 1104 -33.06 -5.19 29.83
CA ALA A 1104 -32.45 -4.89 31.11
C ALA A 1104 -30.93 -4.64 30.98
N LEU A 1105 -30.24 -5.44 30.16
CA LEU A 1105 -28.82 -5.29 29.88
C LEU A 1105 -28.51 -3.97 29.16
N VAL A 1106 -29.27 -3.61 28.12
CA VAL A 1106 -29.10 -2.35 27.40
C VAL A 1106 -29.34 -1.16 28.34
N ILE A 1107 -30.46 -1.18 29.08
CA ILE A 1107 -30.84 -0.10 30.00
C ILE A 1107 -29.77 0.09 31.07
N SER A 1108 -29.29 -1.00 31.68
CA SER A 1108 -28.27 -0.95 32.72
C SER A 1108 -26.95 -0.39 32.17
N THR A 1109 -26.53 -0.85 30.99
CA THR A 1109 -25.30 -0.39 30.35
C THR A 1109 -25.37 1.10 29.99
N ARG A 1110 -26.50 1.56 29.42
CA ARG A 1110 -26.71 2.97 29.06
C ARG A 1110 -26.79 3.86 30.30
N ALA A 1111 -27.48 3.43 31.35
CA ALA A 1111 -27.60 4.18 32.60
C ALA A 1111 -26.24 4.34 33.29
N LEU A 1112 -25.47 3.25 33.44
CA LEU A 1112 -24.13 3.29 34.04
C LEU A 1112 -23.18 4.19 33.25
N TRP A 1113 -23.18 4.08 31.91
CA TRP A 1113 -22.34 4.92 31.06
C TRP A 1113 -22.78 6.38 31.09
N SER A 1114 -24.08 6.66 31.12
CA SER A 1114 -24.62 8.03 31.24
C SER A 1114 -24.19 8.68 32.54
N LEU A 1115 -24.30 7.96 33.66
CA LEU A 1115 -23.86 8.44 34.98
C LEU A 1115 -22.36 8.70 34.98
N GLY A 1116 -21.55 7.76 34.50
CA GLY A 1116 -20.11 7.93 34.37
C GLY A 1116 -19.73 9.14 33.49
N TYR A 1117 -20.37 9.27 32.32
CA TYR A 1117 -20.11 10.36 31.38
C TYR A 1117 -20.46 11.74 31.97
N VAL A 1118 -21.61 11.86 32.63
CA VAL A 1118 -22.04 13.11 33.28
C VAL A 1118 -21.10 13.47 34.42
N TRP A 1119 -20.69 12.49 35.24
CA TRP A 1119 -19.74 12.71 36.32
C TRP A 1119 -18.37 13.18 35.82
N ILE A 1120 -17.82 12.53 34.79
CA ILE A 1120 -16.50 12.85 34.23
C ILE A 1120 -16.48 14.26 33.64
N ASN A 1121 -17.53 14.65 32.90
CA ASN A 1121 -17.52 15.90 32.12
C ASN A 1121 -18.10 17.10 32.88
N HIS A 1122 -19.12 16.89 33.71
CA HIS A 1122 -19.84 17.98 34.37
C HIS A 1122 -19.64 18.03 35.88
N ARG A 1123 -19.06 16.97 36.49
CA ARG A 1123 -18.83 16.84 37.94
C ARG A 1123 -20.11 16.96 38.80
N THR A 1124 -21.30 16.85 38.19
CA THR A 1124 -22.60 16.92 38.87
C THR A 1124 -23.64 16.08 38.14
N PHE A 1125 -24.47 15.36 38.91
CA PHE A 1125 -25.63 14.63 38.36
C PHE A 1125 -26.85 15.52 38.12
N ALA A 1126 -26.79 16.80 38.49
CA ALA A 1126 -27.90 17.75 38.29
C ALA A 1126 -28.28 17.91 36.81
N VAL A 1127 -27.36 17.66 35.88
CA VAL A 1127 -27.61 17.63 34.42
C VAL A 1127 -28.70 16.63 34.04
N ILE A 1128 -28.90 15.55 34.81
CA ILE A 1128 -29.91 14.53 34.51
C ILE A 1128 -31.32 15.03 34.87
N THR A 1129 -31.45 15.76 35.98
CA THR A 1129 -32.77 16.08 36.57
C THR A 1129 -33.20 17.54 36.42
N ALA A 1130 -32.28 18.46 36.13
CA ALA A 1130 -32.58 19.90 36.05
C ALA A 1130 -33.44 20.28 34.83
N PRO A 1131 -34.41 21.20 34.97
CA PRO A 1131 -35.25 21.63 33.86
C PRO A 1131 -34.46 22.48 32.84
N CYS A 1132 -34.83 22.37 31.57
CA CYS A 1132 -34.32 23.20 30.49
C CYS A 1132 -35.47 23.54 29.52
N CYS A 1133 -35.71 24.83 29.30
CA CYS A 1133 -36.79 25.32 28.43
C CYS A 1133 -36.71 24.77 26.99
N VAL A 1134 -35.49 24.54 26.47
CA VAL A 1134 -35.27 23.94 25.15
C VAL A 1134 -35.78 22.49 25.09
N ASP A 1135 -35.57 21.67 26.13
CA ASP A 1135 -36.07 20.30 26.19
C ASP A 1135 -37.61 20.26 26.18
N THR A 1136 -38.24 21.22 26.87
CA THR A 1136 -39.69 21.41 26.91
C THR A 1136 -40.26 21.80 25.54
N ILE A 1137 -39.50 22.48 24.69
CA ILE A 1137 -39.93 22.89 23.34
C ILE A 1137 -39.68 21.78 22.32
N LEU A 1138 -38.54 21.09 22.43
CA LEU A 1138 -38.18 20.01 21.53
C LEU A 1138 -39.12 18.80 21.71
N LYS A 1139 -39.45 18.35 22.93
CA LYS A 1139 -40.32 17.17 23.18
C LYS A 1139 -40.03 16.00 22.20
N LEU A 1140 -41.05 15.52 21.49
CA LEU A 1140 -41.00 14.49 20.43
C LEU A 1140 -40.29 14.93 19.13
N ARG A 1141 -39.92 16.21 19.00
CA ARG A 1141 -39.18 16.74 17.82
C ARG A 1141 -37.70 16.36 17.86
N ASN A 1142 -37.16 16.05 19.04
CA ASN A 1142 -35.82 15.52 19.22
C ASN A 1142 -35.90 14.05 19.67
N LYS A 1143 -35.10 13.18 19.05
CA LYS A 1143 -35.13 11.74 19.34
C LYS A 1143 -34.35 11.40 20.61
N MET A 1144 -33.16 11.98 20.79
CA MET A 1144 -32.23 11.64 21.87
C MET A 1144 -31.45 12.88 22.36
N SER A 1145 -31.16 12.93 23.66
CA SER A 1145 -30.38 14.02 24.25
C SER A 1145 -28.88 13.93 23.88
N LEU A 1146 -28.19 15.05 23.92
CA LEU A 1146 -26.73 15.12 23.75
C LEU A 1146 -26.11 15.53 25.09
N LEU A 1147 -25.58 14.58 25.85
CA LEU A 1147 -25.12 14.83 27.23
C LEU A 1147 -23.93 15.78 27.28
N GLY A 1148 -23.00 15.68 26.34
CA GLY A 1148 -21.90 16.63 26.18
C GLY A 1148 -22.33 17.95 25.55
N GLY A 1149 -23.60 18.05 25.15
CA GLY A 1149 -24.19 19.24 24.57
C GLY A 1149 -24.77 20.22 25.59
N TYR A 1150 -24.90 19.80 26.86
CA TYR A 1150 -25.34 20.67 27.94
C TYR A 1150 -24.16 21.42 28.57
N HIS A 1151 -24.44 22.56 29.18
CA HIS A 1151 -23.52 23.33 29.99
C HIS A 1151 -24.23 23.73 31.29
N TRP A 1152 -23.60 23.39 32.41
CA TRP A 1152 -24.08 23.73 33.74
C TRP A 1152 -23.44 25.02 34.20
N ASP A 1153 -24.25 26.06 34.41
CA ASP A 1153 -23.77 27.39 34.81
C ASP A 1153 -24.76 28.05 35.79
N ASN A 1154 -24.26 28.58 36.91
CA ASN A 1154 -25.04 29.29 37.93
C ASN A 1154 -26.34 28.57 38.38
N GLY A 1155 -26.27 27.24 38.57
CA GLY A 1155 -27.42 26.42 38.99
C GLY A 1155 -28.48 26.20 37.91
N LYS A 1156 -28.21 26.61 36.66
CA LYS A 1156 -29.11 26.49 35.51
C LYS A 1156 -28.44 25.66 34.41
N LEU A 1157 -29.28 25.00 33.61
CA LEU A 1157 -28.86 24.10 32.54
C LEU A 1157 -29.11 24.71 31.16
N TYR A 1158 -28.06 24.85 30.36
CA TYR A 1158 -28.08 25.43 29.02
C TYR A 1158 -27.62 24.43 27.96
N TYR A 1159 -28.15 24.54 26.74
CA TYR A 1159 -27.58 23.91 25.56
C TYR A 1159 -26.43 24.76 25.00
N THR A 1160 -25.35 24.10 24.62
CA THR A 1160 -24.25 24.70 23.85
C THR A 1160 -24.68 24.99 22.42
N THR A 1161 -24.03 25.96 21.79
CA THR A 1161 -24.24 26.30 20.37
C THR A 1161 -23.94 25.11 19.45
N SER A 1162 -22.88 24.34 19.74
CA SER A 1162 -22.55 23.08 19.06
C SER A 1162 -23.68 22.04 19.15
N ALA A 1163 -24.35 21.93 20.30
CA ALA A 1163 -25.48 21.02 20.45
C ALA A 1163 -26.70 21.46 19.63
N LEU A 1164 -27.04 22.75 19.67
CA LEU A 1164 -28.12 23.30 18.84
C LEU A 1164 -27.84 23.08 17.35
N LYS A 1165 -26.60 23.32 16.92
CA LYS A 1165 -26.10 23.05 15.56
C LYS A 1165 -26.20 21.57 15.20
N SER A 1166 -25.85 20.65 16.11
CA SER A 1166 -25.93 19.20 15.90
C SER A 1166 -27.35 18.68 15.69
N PHE A 1167 -28.35 19.32 16.30
CA PHE A 1167 -29.77 19.01 16.08
C PHE A 1167 -30.34 19.67 14.83
N GLY A 1168 -29.55 20.47 14.11
CA GLY A 1168 -30.01 21.24 12.97
C GLY A 1168 -30.99 22.35 13.36
N ILE A 1169 -30.88 22.87 14.58
CA ILE A 1169 -31.67 23.99 15.07
C ILE A 1169 -31.01 25.28 14.56
N LEU A 1170 -31.82 26.13 13.93
CA LEU A 1170 -31.40 27.38 13.33
C LEU A 1170 -32.10 28.55 14.04
N LYS A 1171 -31.55 29.73 13.86
CA LYS A 1171 -32.14 31.00 14.29
C LYS A 1171 -32.63 31.74 13.06
N VAL A 1172 -33.78 32.38 13.17
CA VAL A 1172 -34.26 33.36 12.20
C VAL A 1172 -34.54 34.67 12.90
N GLU A 1173 -34.09 35.76 12.29
CA GLU A 1173 -34.48 37.11 12.67
C GLU A 1173 -35.48 37.63 11.65
N GLU A 1174 -36.65 38.05 12.13
CA GLU A 1174 -37.68 38.71 11.33
C GLU A 1174 -37.48 40.24 11.35
N GLU A 1175 -38.15 40.96 10.46
CA GLU A 1175 -37.97 42.41 10.24
C GLU A 1175 -38.14 43.26 11.51
N ASP A 1176 -38.91 42.76 12.48
CA ASP A 1176 -39.16 43.41 13.78
C ASP A 1176 -38.01 43.23 14.80
N GLY A 1177 -36.89 42.60 14.41
CA GLY A 1177 -35.72 42.34 15.27
C GLY A 1177 -35.91 41.20 16.28
N MET A 1178 -37.06 40.52 16.25
CA MET A 1178 -37.36 39.38 17.11
C MET A 1178 -36.71 38.09 16.58
N GLY A 1179 -35.99 37.39 17.47
CA GLY A 1179 -35.33 36.12 17.15
C GLY A 1179 -36.25 34.92 17.40
N PHE A 1180 -36.30 34.01 16.44
CA PHE A 1180 -37.10 32.79 16.49
C PHE A 1180 -36.23 31.54 16.30
N LEU A 1181 -36.59 30.46 17.00
CA LEU A 1181 -36.00 29.13 16.76
C LEU A 1181 -36.71 28.45 15.60
N VAL A 1182 -35.90 27.94 14.68
CA VAL A 1182 -36.36 27.28 13.46
C VAL A 1182 -35.83 25.85 13.40
N LEU A 1183 -36.71 24.92 13.05
CA LEU A 1183 -36.39 23.51 12.87
C LEU A 1183 -36.95 22.99 11.55
N ARG A 1184 -36.19 22.10 10.90
CA ARG A 1184 -36.63 21.40 9.70
C ARG A 1184 -37.68 20.32 10.05
N LYS A 1185 -38.90 20.46 9.54
CA LYS A 1185 -40.00 19.51 9.80
C LYS A 1185 -39.91 18.30 8.86
N ILE A 1186 -39.37 17.20 9.38
CA ILE A 1186 -39.30 15.91 8.68
C ILE A 1186 -40.70 15.28 8.52
N ARG A 1187 -41.15 15.08 7.28
CA ARG A 1187 -42.35 14.29 6.92
C ARG A 1187 -42.00 12.84 6.56
N TRP A 1188 -42.99 11.95 6.47
CA TRP A 1188 -42.78 10.52 6.20
C TRP A 1188 -41.88 10.25 4.99
N PHE A 1189 -42.30 10.68 3.79
CA PHE A 1189 -41.55 10.41 2.55
C PHE A 1189 -41.29 11.65 1.67
N ARG A 1190 -42.01 12.75 1.90
CA ARG A 1190 -41.92 13.98 1.10
C ARG A 1190 -40.88 14.95 1.67
N VAL A 1191 -39.91 15.35 0.85
CA VAL A 1191 -38.92 16.39 1.17
C VAL A 1191 -39.30 17.68 0.44
N LEU A 1192 -39.97 18.59 1.13
CA LEU A 1192 -40.35 19.90 0.58
C LEU A 1192 -39.14 20.83 0.50
N ARG A 1193 -39.14 21.80 -0.42
CA ARG A 1193 -38.11 22.85 -0.45
C ARG A 1193 -38.28 23.83 0.72
N ASP A 1194 -39.53 24.08 1.14
CA ASP A 1194 -39.88 25.01 2.24
C ASP A 1194 -40.31 24.23 3.50
N ASP A 1195 -39.35 23.61 4.17
CA ASP A 1195 -39.56 22.71 5.31
C ASP A 1195 -39.05 23.26 6.65
N LEU A 1196 -38.65 24.54 6.70
CA LEU A 1196 -38.24 25.24 7.91
C LEU A 1196 -39.44 25.90 8.61
N PHE A 1197 -39.65 25.55 9.88
CA PHE A 1197 -40.76 26.05 10.69
C PHE A 1197 -40.26 26.69 11.97
N VAL A 1198 -40.86 27.81 12.32
CA VAL A 1198 -40.69 28.49 13.61
C VAL A 1198 -41.38 27.64 14.70
N ILE A 1199 -40.68 27.42 15.81
CA ILE A 1199 -41.15 26.58 16.93
C ILE A 1199 -41.14 27.28 18.29
N ALA A 1200 -40.40 28.38 18.44
CA ALA A 1200 -40.31 29.13 19.69
C ALA A 1200 -39.74 30.54 19.45
N THR A 1201 -40.07 31.46 20.36
CA THR A 1201 -39.48 32.81 20.43
C THR A 1201 -38.25 32.78 21.35
N ILE A 1202 -37.19 33.48 20.96
CA ILE A 1202 -35.95 33.60 21.74
C ILE A 1202 -36.00 34.90 22.55
N SER A 1203 -35.93 34.79 23.88
CA SER A 1203 -35.80 35.93 24.80
C SER A 1203 -34.54 35.77 25.62
N ASN A 1204 -33.50 36.57 25.33
CA ASN A 1204 -32.16 36.45 25.92
C ASN A 1204 -31.54 35.05 25.76
N HIS A 1205 -31.50 34.27 26.85
CA HIS A 1205 -31.02 32.89 26.91
C HIS A 1205 -32.16 31.88 27.05
N GLN A 1206 -33.41 32.33 27.17
CA GLN A 1206 -34.59 31.49 27.33
C GLN A 1206 -35.36 31.40 26.02
N VAL A 1207 -36.19 30.35 25.93
CA VAL A 1207 -37.03 30.08 24.77
C VAL A 1207 -38.45 29.81 25.24
N GLU A 1208 -39.41 30.42 24.56
CA GLU A 1208 -40.83 30.34 24.89
C GLU A 1208 -41.62 29.73 23.73
N PRO A 1209 -42.60 28.85 23.98
CA PRO A 1209 -43.40 28.23 22.94
C PRO A 1209 -44.24 29.27 22.17
N CYS A 1210 -44.31 29.14 20.85
CA CYS A 1210 -45.14 29.98 19.99
C CYS A 1210 -45.95 29.11 19.00
N ASP A 1211 -46.91 29.74 18.29
CA ASP A 1211 -47.65 29.06 17.24
C ASP A 1211 -46.72 28.65 16.08
N GLN A 1212 -46.88 27.42 15.61
CA GLN A 1212 -46.03 26.88 14.55
C GLN A 1212 -46.38 27.53 13.20
N ARG A 1213 -45.46 28.31 12.65
CA ARG A 1213 -45.58 28.94 11.32
C ARG A 1213 -44.37 28.68 10.43
N ARG A 1214 -44.47 29.01 9.14
CA ARG A 1214 -43.34 28.94 8.19
C ARG A 1214 -42.34 30.05 8.47
N SER A 1215 -41.07 29.79 8.19
CA SER A 1215 -40.00 30.79 8.26
C SER A 1215 -40.00 31.68 7.02
N THR A 1216 -39.90 33.01 7.22
CA THR A 1216 -39.84 34.03 6.16
C THR A 1216 -38.66 34.99 6.28
N GLY A 1217 -37.87 34.90 7.36
CA GLY A 1217 -36.72 35.80 7.63
C GLY A 1217 -35.35 35.20 7.30
N VAL A 1218 -34.27 35.94 7.61
CA VAL A 1218 -32.88 35.54 7.35
C VAL A 1218 -32.45 34.45 8.34
N ILE A 1219 -31.87 33.36 7.82
CA ILE A 1219 -31.50 32.18 8.60
C ILE A 1219 -30.03 32.25 8.98
N SER A 1220 -29.73 31.96 10.24
CA SER A 1220 -28.35 31.81 10.77
C SER A 1220 -28.28 30.69 11.82
N PHE A 1221 -27.07 30.32 12.24
CA PHE A 1221 -26.90 29.44 13.39
C PHE A 1221 -27.03 30.19 14.71
N CYS A 1222 -27.45 29.50 15.77
CA CYS A 1222 -27.48 30.08 17.11
C CYS A 1222 -26.05 30.41 17.59
N ASP A 1223 -25.81 31.70 17.82
CA ASP A 1223 -24.57 32.30 18.33
C ASP A 1223 -24.41 32.17 19.86
N ARG A 1224 -25.51 31.89 20.57
CA ARG A 1224 -25.59 31.89 22.04
C ARG A 1224 -26.15 30.59 22.61
N ARG A 1225 -25.82 30.34 23.89
CA ARG A 1225 -26.34 29.21 24.67
C ARG A 1225 -27.79 29.49 25.08
N LEU A 1226 -28.66 28.47 25.01
CA LEU A 1226 -30.09 28.59 25.31
C LEU A 1226 -30.53 27.57 26.37
N GLY A 1227 -31.32 27.96 27.37
CA GLY A 1227 -31.75 27.10 28.47
C GLY A 1227 -32.23 27.83 29.73
N GLY A 1228 -32.23 27.12 30.87
CA GLY A 1228 -32.81 27.58 32.14
C GLY A 1228 -34.27 27.13 32.36
N PRO A 1229 -34.83 27.34 33.56
CA PRO A 1229 -36.23 27.01 33.87
C PRO A 1229 -37.21 27.95 33.13
N LEU A 1230 -38.39 27.45 32.74
CA LEU A 1230 -39.50 28.31 32.31
C LEU A 1230 -40.00 29.12 33.51
N VAL A 1231 -40.29 30.40 33.32
CA VAL A 1231 -40.96 31.21 34.35
C VAL A 1231 -42.43 30.78 34.39
N GLU A 1232 -42.89 30.18 35.50
CA GLU A 1232 -44.33 30.10 35.78
C GLU A 1232 -44.83 31.52 36.03
N ILE A 1233 -45.50 32.11 35.04
CA ILE A 1233 -46.31 33.31 35.27
C ILE A 1233 -47.49 32.84 36.11
N GLY A 1234 -47.38 33.04 37.42
CA GLY A 1234 -48.52 32.94 38.33
C GLY A 1234 -49.63 33.85 37.84
N THR A 1235 -50.85 33.32 37.88
CA THR A 1235 -52.12 34.04 37.84
C THR A 1235 -52.00 35.41 38.51
N ARG A 1236 -51.89 36.46 37.70
CA ARG A 1236 -52.18 37.84 38.09
C ARG A 1236 -53.19 38.40 37.11
N ASP A 1237 -54.31 38.82 37.69
CA ASP A 1237 -55.47 39.41 37.05
C ASP A 1237 -55.11 40.38 35.93
N PHE A 1238 -55.57 40.08 34.71
CA PHE A 1238 -55.91 41.12 33.74
C PHE A 1238 -57.44 41.14 33.59
N ASN A 1239 -58.06 41.91 34.48
CA ASN A 1239 -59.44 42.31 34.37
C ASN A 1239 -59.61 43.26 33.16
N LYS A 1240 -60.61 42.96 32.33
CA LYS A 1240 -61.35 43.81 31.37
C LYS A 1240 -60.66 45.07 30.80
N GLY A 1241 -60.45 45.07 29.48
CA GLY A 1241 -60.23 46.26 28.67
C GLY A 1241 -60.32 45.94 27.17
N SER A 1242 -61.49 46.15 26.60
CA SER A 1242 -61.90 45.93 25.21
C SER A 1242 -61.02 46.57 24.14
N ILE A 1243 -60.72 45.84 23.06
CA ILE A 1243 -60.84 46.38 21.68
C ILE A 1243 -61.49 45.32 20.80
N LEU A 1244 -62.60 45.75 20.20
CA LEU A 1244 -63.57 44.97 19.45
C LEU A 1244 -63.37 45.27 17.96
N VAL A 1245 -63.09 44.26 17.13
CA VAL A 1245 -63.38 44.34 15.68
C VAL A 1245 -64.01 43.02 15.20
N LYS A 1246 -65.35 43.07 15.22
CA LYS A 1246 -66.33 42.51 14.27
C LYS A 1246 -66.01 41.20 13.54
N GLN A 1247 -66.69 40.17 14.02
CA GLN A 1247 -67.16 39.00 13.27
C GLN A 1247 -68.11 39.41 12.13
N LYS A 1248 -67.99 38.78 10.95
CA LYS A 1248 -69.13 38.61 10.03
C LYS A 1248 -69.09 37.19 9.46
N ASN A 1249 -70.11 36.41 9.80
CA ASN A 1249 -70.39 35.06 9.32
C ASN A 1249 -70.89 35.09 7.86
N ASN A 1250 -70.50 34.10 7.04
CA ASN A 1250 -71.42 33.14 6.40
C ASN A 1250 -70.66 32.04 5.58
N PRO A 1251 -71.19 30.80 5.48
CA PRO A 1251 -70.62 29.63 4.76
C PRO A 1251 -71.28 29.45 3.36
N PRO A 1252 -71.19 28.32 2.61
CA PRO A 1252 -70.19 27.24 2.43
C PRO A 1252 -69.71 27.08 0.95
N SER A 1253 -68.65 26.32 0.66
CA SER A 1253 -68.56 25.58 -0.62
C SER A 1253 -67.52 24.46 -0.57
N THR A 1254 -68.02 23.24 -0.75
CA THR A 1254 -67.34 22.03 -1.21
C THR A 1254 -66.28 22.28 -2.26
N ASN A 1255 -65.09 21.68 -2.11
CA ASN A 1255 -64.44 20.89 -3.16
C ASN A 1255 -63.30 20.04 -2.59
N GLU A 1256 -63.52 18.73 -2.68
CA GLU A 1256 -62.62 17.70 -3.19
C GLU A 1256 -61.13 17.63 -2.79
N ASN A 1257 -60.77 16.42 -2.36
CA ASN A 1257 -59.47 15.74 -2.47
C ASN A 1257 -58.28 16.23 -1.62
N CYS A 1258 -58.01 15.52 -0.52
CA CYS A 1258 -56.77 14.74 -0.36
C CYS A 1258 -56.81 13.81 0.85
#